data_AF-A0A976CW01-F1
#
_entry.id   AF-A0A976CW01-F1
#
_cell.length_a   1.000
_cell.length_b   1.000
_cell.length_c   1.000
_cell.angle_alpha   90.00
_cell.angle_beta   90.00
_cell.angle_gamma   90.00
#
_symmetry.space_group_name_H-M   'P 1'
#
loop_
_entity.id
_entity.type
_entity.pdbx_description
1 polymer ?
#
loop_
_entity_poly.entity_id
_entity_poly.type
_entity_poly.pdbx_seq_one_letter_code
_entity_poly.pdbx_strand_id
1 'polypeptide(L)'
;MVILSCIVAALSFATAENAPKNRHWSVALDGGWQAAISLQKPDPTGRKRGNFFWLTNEHDILWNEDERTITVYFVNLSYQKEASADTQQVVFLKEKDGLKWSKESLSTEEFQALGTVLWKPGGSQPEQLGSFHDRNSPYSRSHERGDFILDVNTVPMPFARHALRVFWHDDRTLMPWIAHRELTSEAFHVLLAETKRPIAKNDEKALIRVQSIRQQLAQNPSLPRDVLEDLWRQPIVSAWGGGACKLEIARHAKADANWYPKFLNMLNSDAPVAATFRVSLGSYQKLPADLLDLLIRRIRDGFDAEKLASRKDLQPHQIRTLIEKHPWDVYPSLIRSGLLPEDRYGDAIDLGSQDIMQEIIWSKKSPQSAVVLVLEKRVTSPEFYGRHSERDALQEAVAHRLLPERLHKLHVAHPFPEIRASLAGNPSLSSPVLRLLAADSHAVVAQAAREQLTKKAEEASQAFLTSLPALETLNPARSMREDIDAALEADDTERFEQLRKSFEDKPGDNLIQNAIKAQAIACLRDQLARKNWTAESLASYAAGEKWTQAMTELVLTPPVTPETIEAYAFSLSQRGKAEDFQLLLDRGHKLRSTTEPIAWLVVMRRDREMLEKIAKLDAPLNLPNDGMTPAQLAVRIRFLGAHGILPLDEKAQKELAAFRKKFPGDDKAPWLGDWTNGKGEFQTLVLRFNADGSGALITATGIGAMTAWRRDPNETQRFAIHLFDDNGKEEAQALEADWKNGTIELKLPNRVETFQRPAPPR
;
A
#
# COMPACT_ATOMS: atom_id res chain seq x y z
N MET A 1 1.04 -4.92 -30.66
CA MET A 1 -0.14 -5.41 -31.41
C MET A 1 -1.00 -4.27 -31.94
N VAL A 2 -1.50 -3.33 -31.11
CA VAL A 2 -2.40 -2.24 -31.57
C VAL A 2 -1.85 -1.43 -32.75
N ILE A 3 -0.57 -1.02 -32.73
CA ILE A 3 0.07 -0.31 -33.86
C ILE A 3 0.15 -1.18 -35.13
N LEU A 4 0.51 -2.46 -34.99
CA LEU A 4 0.52 -3.39 -36.12
C LEU A 4 -0.89 -3.59 -36.70
N SER A 5 -1.92 -3.64 -35.85
CA SER A 5 -3.32 -3.70 -36.28
C SER A 5 -3.75 -2.41 -37.01
N CYS A 6 -3.32 -1.23 -36.56
CA CYS A 6 -3.57 0.05 -37.22
C CYS A 6 -2.85 0.14 -38.57
N ILE A 7 -1.59 -0.31 -38.63
CA ILE A 7 -0.78 -0.36 -39.85
C ILE A 7 -1.41 -1.36 -40.85
N VAL A 8 -1.85 -2.54 -40.41
CA VAL A 8 -2.53 -3.53 -41.27
C VAL A 8 -3.89 -3.02 -41.76
N ALA A 9 -4.65 -2.30 -40.94
CA ALA A 9 -5.91 -1.67 -41.34
C ALA A 9 -5.70 -0.56 -42.38
N ALA A 10 -4.72 0.33 -42.16
CA ALA A 10 -4.34 1.39 -43.10
C ALA A 10 -3.77 0.83 -44.42
N LEU A 11 -2.93 -0.21 -44.32
CA LEU A 11 -2.34 -0.95 -45.46
C LEU A 11 -3.39 -1.53 -46.40
N SER A 12 -4.48 -2.07 -45.85
CA SER A 12 -5.56 -2.68 -46.64
C SER A 12 -6.39 -1.63 -47.39
N PHE A 13 -6.42 -0.39 -46.88
CA PHE A 13 -7.11 0.74 -47.51
C PHE A 13 -6.32 1.30 -48.70
N ALA A 14 -4.98 1.35 -48.60
CA ALA A 14 -4.09 1.84 -49.65
C ALA A 14 -4.02 0.94 -50.90
N THR A 15 -4.49 -0.30 -50.82
CA THR A 15 -4.56 -1.23 -51.97
C THR A 15 -5.87 -1.17 -52.74
N ALA A 16 -6.88 -0.44 -52.25
CA ALA A 16 -8.14 -0.26 -52.97
C ALA A 16 -7.97 0.77 -54.10
N GLU A 17 -8.29 0.39 -55.34
CA GLU A 17 -8.12 1.22 -56.56
C GLU A 17 -8.85 2.57 -56.55
N ASN A 18 -9.67 2.86 -55.53
CA ASN A 18 -10.50 4.07 -55.44
C ASN A 18 -10.21 4.94 -54.18
N ALA A 19 -9.02 4.86 -53.59
CA ALA A 19 -8.68 5.73 -52.45
C ALA A 19 -8.52 7.21 -52.91
N PRO A 20 -9.12 8.19 -52.20
CA PRO A 20 -8.93 9.61 -52.52
C PRO A 20 -7.47 10.05 -52.33
N LYS A 21 -6.99 10.95 -53.21
CA LYS A 21 -5.62 11.48 -53.18
C LYS A 21 -5.40 12.33 -51.92
N ASN A 22 -4.53 11.85 -51.04
CA ASN A 22 -4.08 12.46 -49.78
C ASN A 22 -5.14 12.46 -48.66
N ARG A 23 -4.87 11.71 -47.58
CA ARG A 23 -5.68 11.69 -46.36
C ARG A 23 -4.81 11.84 -45.13
N HIS A 24 -5.37 12.54 -44.15
CA HIS A 24 -4.87 12.67 -42.80
C HIS A 24 -5.75 11.83 -41.88
N TRP A 25 -5.15 10.96 -41.08
CA TRP A 25 -5.86 10.19 -40.06
C TRP A 25 -5.23 10.46 -38.69
N SER A 26 -6.06 10.53 -37.67
CA SER A 26 -5.63 10.53 -36.27
C SER A 26 -6.17 9.26 -35.60
N VAL A 27 -5.32 8.53 -34.90
CA VAL A 27 -5.76 7.38 -34.08
C VAL A 27 -5.80 7.81 -32.63
N ALA A 28 -6.99 7.81 -32.03
CA ALA A 28 -7.17 8.05 -30.60
C ALA A 28 -6.95 6.75 -29.81
N LEU A 29 -6.02 6.76 -28.86
CA LEU A 29 -5.80 5.69 -27.89
C LEU A 29 -6.42 6.13 -26.55
N ASP A 30 -7.62 5.66 -26.25
CA ASP A 30 -8.26 5.92 -24.95
C ASP A 30 -7.54 5.13 -23.83
N GLY A 31 -7.11 5.83 -22.77
CA GLY A 31 -6.71 5.19 -21.51
C GLY A 31 -5.58 5.81 -20.67
N GLY A 32 -4.77 6.75 -21.18
CA GLY A 32 -3.72 7.41 -20.37
C GLY A 32 -2.50 6.50 -20.02
N TRP A 33 -1.30 6.98 -20.37
CA TRP A 33 0.03 6.38 -20.08
C TRP A 33 0.21 4.93 -20.62
N GLN A 34 0.20 4.70 -21.95
CA GLN A 34 1.31 4.85 -22.92
C GLN A 34 2.45 3.83 -22.76
N ALA A 35 2.60 2.93 -23.73
CA ALA A 35 3.74 2.02 -23.82
C ALA A 35 5.01 2.81 -24.22
N ALA A 36 6.11 2.56 -23.51
CA ALA A 36 7.40 3.15 -23.81
C ALA A 36 8.25 2.18 -24.65
N ILE A 37 8.72 2.62 -25.81
CA ILE A 37 9.73 1.88 -26.59
C ILE A 37 11.10 2.39 -26.15
N SER A 38 11.89 1.52 -25.50
CA SER A 38 13.30 1.78 -25.19
C SER A 38 14.17 1.34 -26.36
N LEU A 39 14.90 2.27 -26.98
CA LEU A 39 15.77 1.96 -28.13
C LEU A 39 17.17 1.43 -27.71
N GLN A 40 17.47 1.34 -26.43
CA GLN A 40 18.75 0.80 -25.95
C GLN A 40 18.55 -0.33 -24.93
N LYS A 41 19.38 -1.37 -25.04
CA LYS A 41 19.53 -2.41 -24.03
C LYS A 41 20.20 -1.77 -22.80
N PRO A 42 19.63 -1.86 -21.59
CA PRO A 42 20.31 -1.34 -20.41
C PRO A 42 21.68 -2.00 -20.28
N ASP A 43 22.71 -1.19 -20.01
CA ASP A 43 24.00 -1.70 -19.53
C ASP A 43 23.74 -2.59 -18.30
N PRO A 44 24.41 -3.76 -18.15
CA PRO A 44 24.26 -4.65 -16.99
C PRO A 44 24.43 -3.97 -15.61
N THR A 45 25.00 -2.77 -15.54
CA THR A 45 25.13 -1.94 -14.33
C THR A 45 23.93 -1.03 -14.05
N GLY A 46 22.96 -0.90 -14.97
CA GLY A 46 21.76 -0.07 -14.83
C GLY A 46 22.00 1.45 -14.84
N ARG A 47 23.22 1.91 -15.17
CA ARG A 47 23.63 3.32 -15.00
C ARG A 47 23.34 4.25 -16.18
N LYS A 48 23.04 3.73 -17.38
CA LYS A 48 22.58 4.54 -18.52
C LYS A 48 21.11 4.26 -18.82
N ARG A 49 20.27 5.29 -18.69
CA ARG A 49 18.86 5.27 -19.08
C ARG A 49 18.78 5.57 -20.59
N GLY A 50 18.15 4.68 -21.37
CA GLY A 50 17.99 4.84 -22.81
C GLY A 50 17.01 5.96 -23.18
N ASN A 51 16.98 6.33 -24.46
CA ASN A 51 15.95 7.22 -25.00
C ASN A 51 14.61 6.47 -25.03
N PHE A 52 13.55 7.13 -24.56
CA PHE A 52 12.20 6.59 -24.49
C PHE A 52 11.30 7.30 -25.48
N PHE A 53 10.58 6.53 -26.30
CA PHE A 53 9.49 7.04 -27.12
C PHE A 53 8.17 6.68 -26.45
N TRP A 54 7.38 7.70 -26.13
CA TRP A 54 6.05 7.55 -25.56
C TRP A 54 5.02 7.66 -26.68
N LEU A 55 4.03 6.76 -26.68
CA LEU A 55 2.94 6.78 -27.63
C LEU A 55 1.81 7.65 -27.09
N THR A 56 1.61 8.86 -27.62
CA THR A 56 0.58 9.79 -27.15
C THR A 56 -0.84 9.34 -27.49
N ASN A 57 -1.84 9.96 -26.82
CA ASN A 57 -3.25 9.64 -27.04
C ASN A 57 -3.71 9.87 -28.48
N GLU A 58 -3.00 10.72 -29.24
CA GLU A 58 -3.26 10.97 -30.66
C GLU A 58 -1.93 10.88 -31.42
N HIS A 59 -1.96 10.17 -32.55
CA HIS A 59 -0.88 10.12 -33.53
C HIS A 59 -1.43 10.37 -34.92
N ASP A 60 -0.78 11.29 -35.63
CA ASP A 60 -1.09 11.57 -37.03
C ASP A 60 -0.47 10.51 -37.93
N ILE A 61 -1.28 10.01 -38.86
CA ILE A 61 -0.87 9.12 -39.94
C ILE A 61 -1.26 9.80 -41.25
N LEU A 62 -0.27 10.03 -42.11
CA LEU A 62 -0.43 10.76 -43.36
C LEU A 62 -0.13 9.82 -44.53
N TRP A 63 -1.12 9.61 -45.41
CA TRP A 63 -0.92 8.88 -46.66
C TRP A 63 -0.77 9.86 -47.82
N ASN A 64 0.33 9.74 -48.55
CA ASN A 64 0.58 10.46 -49.79
C ASN A 64 0.62 9.45 -50.95
N GLU A 65 -0.41 9.44 -51.79
CA GLU A 65 -0.51 8.49 -52.91
C GLU A 65 0.50 8.82 -54.02
N ASP A 66 0.75 10.11 -54.27
CA ASP A 66 1.63 10.56 -55.34
C ASP A 66 3.09 10.19 -55.04
N GLU A 67 3.48 10.24 -53.76
CA GLU A 67 4.80 9.81 -53.27
C GLU A 67 4.84 8.33 -52.87
N ARG A 68 3.68 7.66 -52.84
CA ARG A 68 3.54 6.29 -52.37
C ARG A 68 4.07 6.12 -50.93
N THR A 69 3.84 7.09 -50.05
CA THR A 69 4.37 7.10 -48.68
C THR A 69 3.28 7.06 -47.60
N ILE A 70 3.59 6.38 -46.48
CA ILE A 70 2.90 6.55 -45.20
C ILE A 70 3.84 7.21 -44.21
N THR A 71 3.43 8.32 -43.61
CA THR A 71 4.18 8.98 -42.54
C THR A 71 3.45 8.83 -41.22
N VAL A 72 4.15 8.37 -40.18
CA VAL A 72 3.64 8.30 -38.80
C VAL A 72 4.46 9.24 -37.92
N TYR A 73 3.80 10.10 -37.15
CA TYR A 73 4.44 11.10 -36.30
C TYR A 73 4.50 10.65 -34.83
N PHE A 74 5.69 10.69 -34.23
CA PHE A 74 5.96 10.37 -32.83
C PHE A 74 6.42 11.61 -32.06
N VAL A 75 5.86 11.86 -30.88
CA VAL A 75 6.27 12.98 -30.02
C VAL A 75 7.40 12.53 -29.09
N ASN A 76 8.53 13.25 -29.10
CA ASN A 76 9.63 12.98 -28.19
C ASN A 76 9.42 13.71 -26.85
N LEU A 77 9.24 12.97 -25.75
CA LEU A 77 9.13 13.51 -24.40
C LEU A 77 10.40 13.17 -23.61
N SER A 78 11.41 14.04 -23.71
CA SER A 78 12.57 14.00 -22.80
C SER A 78 12.19 14.54 -21.41
N TYR A 79 12.97 14.23 -20.36
CA TYR A 79 12.61 14.30 -18.92
C TYR A 79 12.33 15.71 -18.33
N GLN A 80 12.08 16.72 -19.15
CA GLN A 80 11.58 18.02 -18.71
C GLN A 80 10.07 18.07 -18.96
N LYS A 81 9.30 18.64 -18.02
CA LYS A 81 7.82 18.69 -18.03
C LYS A 81 7.20 19.49 -19.18
N GLU A 82 7.97 19.80 -20.23
CA GLU A 82 7.53 20.52 -21.41
C GLU A 82 7.79 19.64 -22.63
N ALA A 83 6.75 19.37 -23.42
CA ALA A 83 6.89 18.65 -24.67
C ALA A 83 7.88 19.40 -25.57
N SER A 84 8.98 18.76 -25.99
CA SER A 84 9.83 19.37 -27.01
C SER A 84 9.08 19.33 -28.34
N ALA A 85 9.22 20.38 -29.15
CA ALA A 85 8.60 20.48 -30.47
C ALA A 85 9.16 19.48 -31.51
N ASP A 86 10.05 18.57 -31.11
CA ASP A 86 10.69 17.61 -32.00
C ASP A 86 9.81 16.36 -32.17
N THR A 87 8.80 16.46 -33.04
CA THR A 87 8.11 15.27 -33.58
C THR A 87 9.04 14.52 -34.52
N GLN A 88 9.38 13.27 -34.18
CA GLN A 88 10.08 12.37 -35.10
C GLN A 88 9.08 11.74 -36.09
N GLN A 89 9.48 11.64 -37.36
CA GLN A 89 8.64 11.10 -38.42
C GLN A 89 9.18 9.75 -38.89
N VAL A 90 8.29 8.80 -39.12
CA VAL A 90 8.64 7.49 -39.70
C VAL A 90 7.91 7.34 -41.02
N VAL A 91 8.67 7.30 -42.12
CA VAL A 91 8.15 7.22 -43.49
C VAL A 91 8.27 5.80 -44.06
N PHE A 92 7.17 5.24 -44.57
CA PHE A 92 7.12 3.95 -45.25
C PHE A 92 6.83 4.15 -46.73
N LEU A 93 7.61 3.52 -47.62
CA LEU A 93 7.47 3.58 -49.08
C LEU A 93 6.70 2.35 -49.60
N LYS A 94 5.68 2.54 -50.45
CA LYS A 94 4.90 1.47 -51.10
C LYS A 94 5.66 0.91 -52.29
N GLU A 95 6.27 -0.25 -52.09
CA GLU A 95 6.86 -1.07 -53.14
C GLU A 95 5.84 -2.12 -53.67
N LYS A 96 6.19 -2.82 -54.75
CA LYS A 96 5.32 -3.83 -55.37
C LYS A 96 4.97 -4.99 -54.43
N ASP A 97 5.87 -5.31 -53.49
CA ASP A 97 5.76 -6.47 -52.59
C ASP A 97 5.36 -6.09 -51.15
N GLY A 98 4.96 -4.82 -50.92
CA GLY A 98 4.57 -4.29 -49.62
C GLY A 98 5.20 -2.93 -49.30
N LEU A 99 5.01 -2.45 -48.08
CA LEU A 99 5.70 -1.24 -47.60
C LEU A 99 7.14 -1.58 -47.19
N LYS A 100 8.10 -0.79 -47.67
CA LYS A 100 9.48 -0.79 -47.20
C LYS A 100 9.74 0.47 -46.42
N TRP A 101 10.31 0.30 -45.24
CA TRP A 101 10.61 1.41 -44.37
C TRP A 101 11.73 2.28 -44.96
N SER A 102 11.50 3.60 -45.07
CA SER A 102 12.50 4.54 -45.55
C SER A 102 13.52 4.85 -44.46
N LYS A 103 14.80 4.84 -44.83
CA LYS A 103 15.91 5.19 -43.95
C LYS A 103 16.08 6.71 -43.80
N GLU A 104 15.38 7.50 -44.61
CA GLU A 104 15.63 8.94 -44.76
C GLU A 104 15.16 9.78 -43.56
N SER A 105 14.27 9.25 -42.70
CA SER A 105 13.67 10.00 -41.60
C SER A 105 14.25 9.69 -40.21
N LEU A 106 15.26 8.83 -40.11
CA LEU A 106 15.89 8.40 -38.84
C LEU A 106 17.40 8.26 -38.99
N SER A 107 18.14 8.42 -37.89
CA SER A 107 19.58 8.09 -37.89
C SER A 107 19.77 6.58 -38.17
N THR A 108 20.96 6.21 -38.68
CA THR A 108 21.27 4.80 -38.98
C THR A 108 21.15 3.89 -37.74
N GLU A 109 21.45 4.44 -36.56
CA GLU A 109 21.37 3.74 -35.28
C GLU A 109 19.92 3.56 -34.82
N GLU A 110 19.07 4.59 -34.95
CA GLU A 110 17.63 4.50 -34.66
C GLU A 110 16.93 3.53 -35.63
N PHE A 111 17.27 3.59 -36.92
CA PHE A 111 16.74 2.69 -37.94
C PHE A 111 17.08 1.21 -37.65
N GLN A 112 18.33 0.92 -37.25
CA GLN A 112 18.74 -0.43 -36.88
C GLN A 112 18.10 -0.91 -35.57
N ALA A 113 17.95 -0.03 -34.57
CA ALA A 113 17.34 -0.35 -33.28
C ALA A 113 15.83 -0.66 -33.40
N LEU A 114 15.07 0.20 -34.09
CA LEU A 114 13.65 -0.01 -34.34
C LEU A 114 13.41 -1.20 -35.28
N GLY A 115 14.28 -1.42 -36.28
CA GLY A 115 14.21 -2.58 -37.18
C GLY A 115 14.37 -3.91 -36.45
N THR A 116 15.28 -3.98 -35.48
CA THR A 116 15.49 -5.19 -34.66
C THR A 116 14.41 -5.43 -33.61
N VAL A 117 13.68 -4.38 -33.20
CA VAL A 117 12.55 -4.48 -32.25
C VAL A 117 11.23 -4.84 -32.95
N LEU A 118 10.98 -4.30 -34.14
CA LEU A 118 9.72 -4.49 -34.87
C LEU A 118 9.75 -5.71 -35.81
N TRP A 119 10.90 -6.02 -36.41
CA TRP A 119 11.02 -7.05 -37.45
C TRP A 119 12.35 -7.80 -37.32
N LYS A 120 12.42 -8.79 -36.43
CA LYS A 120 13.59 -9.69 -36.40
C LYS A 120 13.67 -10.51 -37.70
N PRO A 121 14.79 -10.50 -38.43
CA PRO A 121 14.99 -11.39 -39.56
C PRO A 121 15.10 -12.83 -39.04
N GLY A 122 14.16 -13.71 -39.43
CA GLY A 122 14.20 -15.15 -39.13
C GLY A 122 13.16 -15.67 -38.12
N GLY A 123 12.26 -14.82 -37.59
CA GLY A 123 11.11 -15.28 -36.79
C GLY A 123 9.93 -15.61 -37.68
N SER A 124 9.56 -16.89 -37.81
CA SER A 124 8.47 -17.34 -38.68
C SER A 124 7.06 -17.02 -38.17
N GLN A 125 6.89 -16.30 -37.05
CA GLN A 125 5.58 -15.89 -36.55
C GLN A 125 5.56 -14.51 -35.87
N PRO A 126 4.43 -13.75 -35.96
CA PRO A 126 4.23 -12.44 -35.31
C PRO A 126 4.24 -12.44 -33.76
N GLU A 127 4.47 -13.58 -33.12
CA GLU A 127 4.25 -13.81 -31.68
C GLU A 127 5.47 -13.46 -30.80
N GLN A 128 6.55 -12.91 -31.37
CA GLN A 128 7.81 -12.63 -30.65
C GLN A 128 8.04 -11.17 -30.22
N LEU A 129 6.98 -10.36 -30.15
CA LEU A 129 6.96 -9.27 -29.17
C LEU A 129 6.61 -9.89 -27.83
N GLY A 130 7.48 -9.72 -26.82
CA GLY A 130 7.47 -10.44 -25.54
C GLY A 130 6.09 -10.93 -25.10
N SER A 131 5.97 -12.25 -24.91
CA SER A 131 4.73 -12.90 -24.50
C SER A 131 4.04 -12.10 -23.40
N PHE A 132 2.87 -11.54 -23.73
CA PHE A 132 1.94 -10.87 -22.81
C PHE A 132 1.50 -11.76 -21.63
N HIS A 133 1.92 -13.04 -21.62
CA HIS A 133 1.62 -14.03 -20.60
C HIS A 133 2.79 -14.35 -19.67
N ASP A 134 4.00 -13.79 -19.90
CA ASP A 134 5.11 -13.95 -18.97
C ASP A 134 4.97 -12.98 -17.78
N ARG A 135 4.43 -13.49 -16.67
CA ARG A 135 4.28 -12.74 -15.40
C ARG A 135 5.61 -12.34 -14.78
N ASN A 136 6.73 -12.88 -15.24
CA ASN A 136 8.07 -12.55 -14.75
C ASN A 136 8.70 -11.39 -15.52
N SER A 137 8.06 -10.89 -16.57
CA SER A 137 8.49 -9.67 -17.25
C SER A 137 8.30 -8.47 -16.31
N PRO A 138 9.35 -7.67 -16.03
CA PRO A 138 9.26 -6.47 -15.19
C PRO A 138 8.33 -5.40 -15.77
N TYR A 139 7.88 -5.57 -17.02
CA TYR A 139 7.01 -4.64 -17.74
C TYR A 139 5.51 -5.00 -17.67
N SER A 140 5.16 -6.16 -17.09
CA SER A 140 3.76 -6.63 -17.01
C SER A 140 2.87 -5.82 -16.05
N ARG A 141 3.46 -5.02 -15.14
CA ARG A 141 2.73 -4.24 -14.13
C ARG A 141 2.29 -2.84 -14.60
N SER A 142 2.72 -2.42 -15.79
CA SER A 142 2.59 -1.02 -16.25
C SER A 142 1.82 -0.87 -17.56
N HIS A 143 1.08 -1.90 -18.00
CA HIS A 143 0.35 -1.88 -19.28
C HIS A 143 -1.14 -2.08 -19.00
N GLU A 144 -1.91 -0.99 -19.07
CA GLU A 144 -3.36 -1.10 -19.22
C GLU A 144 -3.70 -1.54 -20.65
N ARG A 145 -4.74 -2.39 -20.76
CA ARG A 145 -5.26 -2.86 -22.04
C ARG A 145 -5.97 -1.70 -22.75
N GLY A 146 -5.40 -1.21 -23.85
CA GLY A 146 -6.14 -0.36 -24.78
C GLY A 146 -7.10 -1.20 -25.62
N ASP A 147 -8.39 -0.90 -25.57
CA ASP A 147 -9.38 -1.47 -26.48
C ASP A 147 -9.36 -0.71 -27.81
N PHE A 148 -9.26 -1.42 -28.93
CA PHE A 148 -9.29 -0.84 -30.26
C PHE A 148 -10.73 -0.81 -30.78
N ILE A 149 -11.31 0.38 -30.94
CA ILE A 149 -12.65 0.58 -31.49
C ILE A 149 -12.49 1.07 -32.94
N LEU A 150 -12.73 0.18 -33.90
CA LEU A 150 -12.72 0.48 -35.33
C LEU A 150 -14.11 0.98 -35.74
N ASP A 151 -14.21 2.19 -36.30
CA ASP A 151 -15.50 2.70 -36.81
C ASP A 151 -15.93 1.90 -38.05
N VAL A 152 -16.87 0.98 -37.81
CA VAL A 152 -17.33 -0.04 -38.76
C VAL A 152 -18.02 0.58 -39.98
N ASN A 153 -18.51 1.83 -39.89
CA ASN A 153 -19.14 2.54 -41.00
C ASN A 153 -18.17 2.89 -42.14
N THR A 154 -16.87 2.83 -41.87
CA THR A 154 -15.83 3.21 -42.82
C THR A 154 -15.19 2.03 -43.54
N VAL A 155 -15.61 0.79 -43.23
CA VAL A 155 -14.86 -0.41 -43.60
C VAL A 155 -15.49 -1.16 -44.79
N PRO A 156 -14.79 -1.26 -45.94
CA PRO A 156 -15.32 -1.98 -47.11
C PRO A 156 -15.57 -3.47 -46.85
N MET A 157 -16.63 -4.04 -47.44
CA MET A 157 -17.02 -5.45 -47.28
C MET A 157 -15.93 -6.51 -47.54
N PRO A 158 -15.02 -6.36 -48.53
CA PRO A 158 -13.89 -7.28 -48.70
C PRO A 158 -12.94 -7.30 -47.48
N PHE A 159 -12.80 -6.18 -46.77
CA PHE A 159 -12.02 -6.09 -45.54
C PHE A 159 -12.70 -6.84 -44.39
N ALA A 160 -14.03 -6.77 -44.27
CA ALA A 160 -14.77 -7.56 -43.28
C ALA A 160 -14.44 -9.05 -43.41
N ARG A 161 -14.42 -9.59 -44.62
CA ARG A 161 -14.12 -11.02 -44.88
C ARG A 161 -12.68 -11.39 -44.53
N HIS A 162 -11.72 -10.49 -44.76
CA HIS A 162 -10.31 -10.74 -44.44
C HIS A 162 -10.03 -10.57 -42.93
N ALA A 163 -10.57 -9.51 -42.32
CA ALA A 163 -10.53 -9.27 -40.88
C ALA A 163 -11.16 -10.45 -40.12
N LEU A 164 -12.30 -10.98 -40.57
CA LEU A 164 -12.91 -12.17 -39.97
C LEU A 164 -12.03 -13.42 -40.06
N ARG A 165 -11.17 -13.55 -41.08
CA ARG A 165 -10.21 -14.67 -41.19
C ARG A 165 -8.99 -14.47 -40.29
N VAL A 166 -8.46 -13.25 -40.22
CA VAL A 166 -7.27 -12.91 -39.43
C VAL A 166 -7.61 -12.88 -37.94
N PHE A 167 -8.73 -12.25 -37.58
CA PHE A 167 -9.20 -12.09 -36.21
C PHE A 167 -10.20 -13.17 -35.79
N TRP A 168 -10.37 -14.25 -36.57
CA TRP A 168 -11.16 -15.41 -36.15
C TRP A 168 -10.71 -15.96 -34.79
N HIS A 169 -9.44 -15.73 -34.44
CA HIS A 169 -8.84 -16.15 -33.18
C HIS A 169 -9.05 -15.18 -32.00
N ASP A 170 -9.59 -13.99 -32.25
CA ASP A 170 -9.72 -12.91 -31.27
C ASP A 170 -11.18 -12.43 -31.11
N ASP A 171 -11.83 -12.90 -30.04
CA ASP A 171 -13.23 -12.58 -29.74
C ASP A 171 -13.46 -11.07 -29.57
N ARG A 172 -12.49 -10.32 -29.05
CA ARG A 172 -12.68 -8.91 -28.69
C ARG A 172 -12.84 -8.00 -29.91
N THR A 173 -12.14 -8.34 -30.98
CA THR A 173 -12.18 -7.58 -32.23
C THR A 173 -13.44 -7.89 -33.05
N LEU A 174 -13.99 -9.11 -32.89
CA LEU A 174 -15.10 -9.61 -33.69
C LEU A 174 -16.49 -9.19 -33.14
N MET A 175 -16.64 -9.07 -31.81
CA MET A 175 -17.95 -8.77 -31.21
C MET A 175 -18.51 -7.37 -31.55
N PRO A 176 -17.71 -6.27 -31.52
CA PRO A 176 -18.21 -4.94 -31.91
C PRO A 176 -18.72 -4.90 -33.35
N TRP A 177 -18.07 -5.66 -34.24
CA TRP A 177 -18.48 -5.81 -35.62
C TRP A 177 -19.85 -6.47 -35.75
N ILE A 178 -20.08 -7.60 -35.05
CA ILE A 178 -21.34 -8.34 -35.11
C ILE A 178 -22.51 -7.52 -34.51
N ALA A 179 -22.23 -6.68 -33.51
CA ALA A 179 -23.24 -5.83 -32.88
C ALA A 179 -23.63 -4.61 -33.74
N HIS A 180 -22.95 -4.37 -34.87
CA HIS A 180 -23.16 -3.17 -35.67
C HIS A 180 -24.55 -3.15 -36.34
N ARG A 181 -25.27 -2.04 -36.22
CA ARG A 181 -26.67 -1.91 -36.69
C ARG A 181 -26.79 -1.86 -38.22
N GLU A 182 -25.71 -1.50 -38.92
CA GLU A 182 -25.72 -1.34 -40.40
C GLU A 182 -25.04 -2.49 -41.15
N LEU A 183 -24.90 -3.66 -40.52
CA LEU A 183 -24.40 -4.85 -41.21
C LEU A 183 -25.30 -5.20 -42.41
N THR A 184 -24.68 -5.35 -43.58
CA THR A 184 -25.39 -5.75 -44.79
C THR A 184 -25.78 -7.23 -44.74
N SER A 185 -26.80 -7.61 -45.51
CA SER A 185 -27.22 -9.03 -45.63
C SER A 185 -26.05 -9.93 -46.03
N GLU A 186 -25.19 -9.46 -46.94
CA GLU A 186 -24.00 -10.18 -47.39
C GLU A 186 -23.00 -10.43 -46.26
N ALA A 187 -22.77 -9.43 -45.39
CA ALA A 187 -21.91 -9.58 -44.22
C ALA A 187 -22.43 -10.66 -43.25
N PHE A 188 -23.73 -10.67 -43.02
CA PHE A 188 -24.38 -11.68 -42.20
C PHE A 188 -24.22 -13.09 -42.78
N HIS A 189 -24.37 -13.27 -44.10
CA HIS A 189 -24.13 -14.57 -44.74
C HIS A 189 -22.67 -15.01 -44.66
N VAL A 190 -21.71 -14.09 -44.78
CA VAL A 190 -20.28 -14.40 -44.61
C VAL A 190 -20.01 -14.87 -43.19
N LEU A 191 -20.45 -14.13 -42.18
CA LEU A 191 -20.34 -14.51 -40.76
C LEU A 191 -20.97 -15.88 -40.49
N LEU A 192 -22.18 -16.09 -41.01
CA LEU A 192 -22.89 -17.35 -40.88
C LEU A 192 -22.14 -18.51 -41.55
N ALA A 193 -21.58 -18.31 -42.74
CA ALA A 193 -20.81 -19.33 -43.45
C ALA A 193 -19.55 -19.73 -42.67
N GLU A 194 -18.89 -18.79 -42.01
CA GLU A 194 -17.75 -19.08 -41.13
C GLU A 194 -18.17 -19.94 -39.93
N THR A 195 -19.35 -19.69 -39.34
CA THR A 195 -19.89 -20.54 -38.27
C THR A 195 -20.30 -21.95 -38.70
N LYS A 196 -20.38 -22.22 -40.02
CA LYS A 196 -20.70 -23.54 -40.59
C LYS A 196 -19.43 -24.37 -40.86
N ARG A 197 -18.23 -23.81 -40.70
CA ARG A 197 -16.98 -24.55 -40.95
C ARG A 197 -16.85 -25.74 -39.99
N PRO A 198 -16.35 -26.89 -40.46
CA PRO A 198 -16.11 -28.03 -39.60
C PRO A 198 -15.06 -27.67 -38.54
N ILE A 199 -15.46 -27.78 -37.27
CA ILE A 199 -14.58 -27.60 -36.13
C ILE A 199 -14.01 -28.97 -35.78
N ALA A 200 -12.70 -29.03 -35.49
CA ALA A 200 -12.08 -30.27 -35.04
C ALA A 200 -12.82 -30.81 -33.81
N LYS A 201 -13.05 -32.14 -33.75
CA LYS A 201 -13.89 -32.80 -32.72
C LYS A 201 -13.55 -32.46 -31.26
N ASN A 202 -12.35 -31.91 -31.00
CA ASN A 202 -11.85 -31.61 -29.64
C ASN A 202 -11.50 -30.13 -29.43
N ASP A 203 -11.85 -29.23 -30.36
CA ASP A 203 -11.58 -27.80 -30.18
C ASP A 203 -12.75 -27.09 -29.47
N GLU A 204 -12.82 -27.29 -28.15
CA GLU A 204 -13.86 -26.70 -27.29
C GLU A 204 -13.87 -25.17 -27.35
N LYS A 205 -12.69 -24.54 -27.51
CA LYS A 205 -12.58 -23.07 -27.63
C LYS A 205 -13.22 -22.57 -28.93
N ALA A 206 -12.95 -23.22 -30.05
CA ALA A 206 -13.59 -22.88 -31.32
C ALA A 206 -15.11 -23.10 -31.27
N LEU A 207 -15.57 -24.15 -30.59
CA LEU A 207 -17.00 -24.41 -30.39
C LEU A 207 -17.69 -23.30 -29.57
N ILE A 208 -17.09 -22.91 -28.44
CA ILE A 208 -17.59 -21.80 -27.59
C ILE A 208 -17.64 -20.50 -28.39
N ARG A 209 -16.59 -20.20 -29.16
CA ARG A 209 -16.52 -19.02 -30.01
C ARG A 209 -17.62 -19.00 -31.07
N VAL A 210 -17.80 -20.10 -31.79
CA VAL A 210 -18.85 -20.19 -32.80
C VAL A 210 -20.23 -19.98 -32.20
N GLN A 211 -20.50 -20.49 -30.98
CA GLN A 211 -21.76 -20.18 -30.30
C GLN A 211 -21.88 -18.72 -29.88
N SER A 212 -20.80 -18.11 -29.38
CA SER A 212 -20.79 -16.68 -29.04
C SER A 212 -21.11 -15.81 -30.25
N ILE A 213 -20.49 -16.09 -31.40
CA ILE A 213 -20.79 -15.42 -32.68
C ILE A 213 -22.26 -15.57 -33.05
N ARG A 214 -22.79 -16.81 -33.03
CA ARG A 214 -24.19 -17.08 -33.37
C ARG A 214 -25.16 -16.37 -32.42
N GLN A 215 -24.85 -16.33 -31.13
CA GLN A 215 -25.64 -15.62 -30.13
C GLN A 215 -25.67 -14.12 -30.40
N GLN A 216 -24.52 -13.51 -30.68
CA GLN A 216 -24.45 -12.07 -30.99
C GLN A 216 -25.15 -11.74 -32.31
N LEU A 217 -25.02 -12.60 -33.33
CA LEU A 217 -25.77 -12.46 -34.58
C LEU A 217 -27.28 -12.43 -34.31
N ALA A 218 -27.76 -13.34 -33.47
CA ALA A 218 -29.18 -13.42 -33.09
C ALA A 218 -29.68 -12.21 -32.29
N GLN A 219 -28.78 -11.49 -31.60
CA GLN A 219 -29.09 -10.25 -30.88
C GLN A 219 -29.13 -9.01 -31.79
N ASN A 220 -28.60 -9.09 -33.02
CA ASN A 220 -28.54 -7.95 -33.92
C ASN A 220 -29.94 -7.65 -34.51
N PRO A 221 -30.55 -6.48 -34.24
CA PRO A 221 -31.91 -6.17 -34.68
C PRO A 221 -32.06 -6.06 -36.21
N SER A 222 -30.95 -5.82 -36.91
CA SER A 222 -30.92 -5.69 -38.37
C SER A 222 -30.81 -7.04 -39.09
N LEU A 223 -30.60 -8.14 -38.36
CA LEU A 223 -30.42 -9.48 -38.94
C LEU A 223 -31.54 -9.83 -39.93
N PRO A 224 -31.24 -10.19 -41.18
CA PRO A 224 -32.23 -10.62 -42.17
C PRO A 224 -32.97 -11.89 -41.72
N ARG A 225 -34.24 -12.03 -42.13
CA ARG A 225 -35.08 -13.16 -41.72
C ARG A 225 -34.54 -14.50 -42.21
N ASP A 226 -34.04 -14.57 -43.43
CA ASP A 226 -33.45 -15.77 -44.03
C ASP A 226 -32.19 -16.22 -43.29
N VAL A 227 -31.32 -15.29 -42.88
CA VAL A 227 -30.15 -15.61 -42.02
C VAL A 227 -30.60 -16.13 -40.65
N LEU A 228 -31.63 -15.52 -40.07
CA LEU A 228 -32.21 -15.95 -38.80
C LEU A 228 -32.83 -17.36 -38.90
N GLU A 229 -33.52 -17.68 -39.99
CA GLU A 229 -34.03 -19.03 -40.29
C GLU A 229 -32.91 -20.06 -40.41
N ASP A 230 -31.80 -19.68 -41.04
CA ASP A 230 -30.60 -20.52 -41.13
C ASP A 230 -29.99 -20.79 -39.74
N LEU A 231 -29.86 -19.77 -38.89
CA LEU A 231 -29.39 -19.93 -37.49
C LEU A 231 -30.35 -20.83 -36.68
N TRP A 232 -31.65 -20.71 -36.90
CA TRP A 232 -32.65 -21.56 -36.26
C TRP A 232 -32.53 -23.03 -36.68
N ARG A 233 -32.19 -23.31 -37.94
CA ARG A 233 -32.04 -24.70 -38.45
C ARG A 233 -30.71 -25.33 -38.09
N GLN A 234 -29.68 -24.54 -37.76
CA GLN A 234 -28.36 -25.09 -37.45
C GLN A 234 -28.38 -25.96 -36.17
N PRO A 235 -27.67 -27.10 -36.21
CA PRO A 235 -27.46 -27.92 -35.03
C PRO A 235 -26.61 -27.14 -34.02
N ILE A 236 -26.93 -27.34 -32.75
CA ILE A 236 -26.15 -26.79 -31.66
C ILE A 236 -25.01 -27.75 -31.39
N VAL A 237 -23.81 -27.21 -31.45
CA VAL A 237 -22.58 -27.99 -31.51
C VAL A 237 -21.92 -28.11 -30.13
N SER A 238 -22.38 -27.33 -29.14
CA SER A 238 -21.82 -27.34 -27.79
C SER A 238 -22.87 -27.12 -26.70
N ALA A 239 -22.52 -27.59 -25.51
CA ALA A 239 -23.31 -27.37 -24.32
C ALA A 239 -23.35 -25.92 -23.86
N TRP A 240 -22.25 -25.21 -24.09
CA TRP A 240 -22.04 -23.83 -23.69
C TRP A 240 -22.65 -22.88 -24.72
N GLY A 241 -23.65 -22.07 -24.31
CA GLY A 241 -24.22 -20.97 -25.10
C GLY A 241 -25.36 -21.35 -26.05
N GLY A 242 -25.53 -22.63 -26.38
CA GLY A 242 -26.53 -23.07 -27.36
C GLY A 242 -27.99 -22.75 -26.97
N GLY A 243 -28.32 -22.87 -25.69
CA GLY A 243 -29.64 -22.51 -25.16
C GLY A 243 -29.93 -21.01 -25.27
N ALA A 244 -28.95 -20.17 -24.88
CA ALA A 244 -29.07 -18.72 -24.98
C ALA A 244 -29.20 -18.26 -26.44
N CYS A 245 -28.40 -18.84 -27.34
CA CYS A 245 -28.50 -18.56 -28.78
C CYS A 245 -29.90 -18.88 -29.35
N LYS A 246 -30.47 -20.06 -29.06
CA LYS A 246 -31.84 -20.38 -29.52
C LYS A 246 -32.92 -19.49 -28.91
N LEU A 247 -32.75 -19.08 -27.65
CA LEU A 247 -33.66 -18.14 -27.00
C LEU A 247 -33.65 -16.78 -27.75
N GLU A 248 -32.47 -16.25 -28.04
CA GLU A 248 -32.34 -14.98 -28.77
C GLU A 248 -32.93 -15.07 -30.18
N ILE A 249 -32.66 -16.17 -30.90
CA ILE A 249 -33.26 -16.41 -32.22
C ILE A 249 -34.79 -16.46 -32.13
N ALA A 250 -35.34 -17.16 -31.14
CA ALA A 250 -36.78 -17.32 -30.95
C ALA A 250 -37.49 -16.03 -30.51
N ARG A 251 -36.76 -15.10 -29.87
CA ARG A 251 -37.29 -13.80 -29.40
C ARG A 251 -37.06 -12.66 -30.38
N HIS A 252 -36.27 -12.88 -31.43
CA HIS A 252 -35.96 -11.85 -32.41
C HIS A 252 -37.25 -11.31 -33.07
N ALA A 253 -37.33 -10.01 -33.34
CA ALA A 253 -38.54 -9.36 -33.86
C ALA A 253 -39.02 -9.91 -35.22
N LYS A 254 -38.09 -10.52 -35.98
CA LYS A 254 -38.36 -11.16 -37.28
C LYS A 254 -38.54 -12.68 -37.20
N ALA A 255 -38.54 -13.26 -36.00
CA ALA A 255 -38.71 -14.70 -35.78
C ALA A 255 -40.15 -15.15 -36.13
N ASP A 256 -40.28 -16.41 -36.54
CA ASP A 256 -41.60 -17.04 -36.69
C ASP A 256 -42.25 -17.19 -35.30
N ALA A 257 -43.52 -16.80 -35.17
CA ALA A 257 -44.25 -16.82 -33.90
C ALA A 257 -44.29 -18.21 -33.23
N ASN A 258 -44.12 -19.30 -34.00
CA ASN A 258 -44.09 -20.67 -33.48
C ASN A 258 -42.73 -21.09 -32.92
N TRP A 259 -41.65 -20.33 -33.14
CA TRP A 259 -40.31 -20.72 -32.67
C TRP A 259 -40.16 -20.63 -31.15
N TYR A 260 -40.73 -19.61 -30.50
CA TYR A 260 -40.68 -19.51 -29.05
C TYR A 260 -41.43 -20.67 -28.36
N PRO A 261 -42.68 -21.01 -28.74
CA PRO A 261 -43.34 -22.24 -28.26
C PRO A 261 -42.54 -23.52 -28.54
N LYS A 262 -41.94 -23.67 -29.73
CA LYS A 262 -41.09 -24.83 -30.05
C LYS A 262 -39.86 -24.89 -29.15
N PHE A 263 -39.22 -23.76 -28.87
CA PHE A 263 -38.09 -23.66 -27.96
C PHE A 263 -38.47 -24.07 -26.52
N LEU A 264 -39.62 -23.60 -26.02
CA LEU A 264 -40.14 -24.00 -24.72
C LEU A 264 -40.41 -25.51 -24.65
N ASN A 265 -41.02 -26.09 -25.69
CA ASN A 265 -41.24 -27.54 -25.78
C ASN A 265 -39.92 -28.32 -25.80
N MET A 266 -38.92 -27.82 -26.52
CA MET A 266 -37.57 -28.40 -26.52
C MET A 266 -36.96 -28.37 -25.12
N LEU A 267 -37.02 -27.24 -24.42
CA LEU A 267 -36.50 -27.10 -23.05
C LEU A 267 -37.22 -27.98 -22.03
N ASN A 268 -38.53 -28.14 -22.18
CA ASN A 268 -39.37 -28.95 -21.28
C ASN A 268 -39.23 -30.46 -21.54
N SER A 269 -38.59 -30.86 -22.64
CA SER A 269 -38.35 -32.28 -22.93
C SER A 269 -37.27 -32.88 -22.02
N ASP A 270 -37.29 -34.21 -21.87
CA ASP A 270 -36.27 -34.96 -21.14
C ASP A 270 -35.08 -35.37 -22.04
N ALA A 271 -35.00 -34.82 -23.25
CA ALA A 271 -33.87 -35.08 -24.15
C ALA A 271 -32.55 -34.55 -23.55
N PRO A 272 -31.40 -35.23 -23.72
CA PRO A 272 -30.11 -34.78 -23.20
C PRO A 272 -29.76 -33.34 -23.60
N VAL A 273 -30.07 -32.97 -24.85
CA VAL A 273 -29.85 -31.61 -25.37
C VAL A 273 -30.63 -30.54 -24.60
N ALA A 274 -31.82 -30.87 -24.09
CA ALA A 274 -32.64 -29.96 -23.31
C ALA A 274 -32.03 -29.69 -21.95
N ALA A 275 -31.50 -30.70 -21.27
CA ALA A 275 -30.76 -30.53 -20.01
C ALA A 275 -29.59 -29.56 -20.21
N THR A 276 -28.86 -29.75 -21.31
CA THR A 276 -27.74 -28.88 -21.68
C THR A 276 -28.15 -27.42 -21.91
N PHE A 277 -29.27 -27.18 -22.62
CA PHE A 277 -29.75 -25.81 -22.80
C PHE A 277 -30.16 -25.17 -21.48
N ARG A 278 -30.83 -25.92 -20.60
CA ARG A 278 -31.23 -25.41 -19.30
C ARG A 278 -29.97 -24.93 -18.53
N VAL A 279 -28.89 -25.71 -18.52
CA VAL A 279 -27.62 -25.32 -17.86
C VAL A 279 -27.06 -24.04 -18.47
N SER A 280 -27.00 -23.95 -19.80
CA SER A 280 -26.55 -22.74 -20.50
C SER A 280 -27.43 -21.52 -20.21
N LEU A 281 -28.73 -21.71 -19.98
CA LEU A 281 -29.65 -20.61 -19.69
C LEU A 281 -29.56 -20.15 -18.23
N GLY A 282 -29.15 -21.02 -17.30
CA GLY A 282 -29.01 -20.66 -15.88
C GLY A 282 -28.09 -19.45 -15.64
N SER A 283 -27.08 -19.27 -16.50
CA SER A 283 -26.16 -18.12 -16.46
C SER A 283 -26.63 -16.89 -17.23
N TYR A 284 -27.71 -17.00 -18.00
CA TYR A 284 -28.10 -15.97 -18.96
C TYR A 284 -28.92 -14.85 -18.29
N GLN A 285 -28.34 -13.68 -18.00
CA GLN A 285 -28.98 -12.67 -17.13
C GLN A 285 -30.38 -12.17 -17.56
N LYS A 286 -30.76 -12.24 -18.84
CA LYS A 286 -32.01 -11.66 -19.37
C LYS A 286 -33.08 -12.72 -19.71
N LEU A 287 -33.43 -13.59 -18.77
CA LEU A 287 -34.48 -14.59 -18.97
C LEU A 287 -35.87 -13.98 -18.73
N PRO A 288 -36.86 -14.30 -19.59
CA PRO A 288 -38.27 -14.11 -19.27
C PRO A 288 -38.70 -14.88 -18.00
N ALA A 289 -39.69 -14.36 -17.26
CA ALA A 289 -40.13 -14.94 -15.99
C ALA A 289 -40.69 -16.37 -16.14
N ASP A 290 -41.45 -16.64 -17.22
CA ASP A 290 -41.98 -17.97 -17.58
C ASP A 290 -40.85 -18.98 -17.81
N LEU A 291 -39.76 -18.54 -18.43
CA LEU A 291 -38.59 -19.38 -18.69
C LEU A 291 -37.82 -19.67 -17.39
N LEU A 292 -37.67 -18.67 -16.53
CA LEU A 292 -37.02 -18.82 -15.22
C LEU A 292 -37.79 -19.82 -14.35
N ASP A 293 -39.12 -19.72 -14.32
CA ASP A 293 -39.99 -20.69 -13.66
C ASP A 293 -39.81 -22.11 -14.23
N LEU A 294 -39.77 -22.24 -15.55
CA LEU A 294 -39.55 -23.53 -16.21
C LEU A 294 -38.21 -24.13 -15.80
N LEU A 295 -37.14 -23.32 -15.80
CA LEU A 295 -35.81 -23.76 -15.39
C LEU A 295 -35.85 -24.26 -13.95
N ILE A 296 -36.33 -23.47 -13.00
CA ILE A 296 -36.43 -23.82 -11.57
C ILE A 296 -37.29 -25.08 -11.34
N ARG A 297 -38.41 -25.22 -12.07
CA ARG A 297 -39.23 -26.43 -12.04
C ARG A 297 -38.48 -27.66 -12.54
N ARG A 298 -37.59 -27.51 -13.51
CA ARG A 298 -36.87 -28.60 -14.19
C ARG A 298 -35.40 -28.77 -13.75
N ILE A 299 -34.94 -28.07 -12.72
CA ILE A 299 -33.63 -28.34 -12.08
C ILE A 299 -33.64 -29.81 -11.59
N ARG A 300 -32.59 -30.54 -11.93
CA ARG A 300 -32.26 -31.89 -11.46
C ARG A 300 -30.82 -31.87 -10.92
N ASP A 301 -30.41 -32.91 -10.21
CA ASP A 301 -29.03 -33.09 -9.75
C ASP A 301 -28.03 -32.92 -10.92
N GLY A 302 -26.96 -32.14 -10.71
CA GLY A 302 -25.98 -31.77 -11.74
C GLY A 302 -26.32 -30.51 -12.55
N PHE A 303 -27.47 -29.87 -12.27
CA PHE A 303 -27.77 -28.53 -12.75
C PHE A 303 -27.05 -27.48 -11.90
N ASP A 304 -26.56 -26.41 -12.52
CA ASP A 304 -25.89 -25.30 -11.84
C ASP A 304 -26.89 -24.39 -11.10
N ALA A 305 -27.50 -24.93 -10.04
CA ALA A 305 -28.45 -24.23 -9.19
C ALA A 305 -27.79 -23.01 -8.53
N GLU A 306 -26.49 -23.08 -8.27
CA GLU A 306 -25.66 -21.98 -7.78
C GLU A 306 -25.74 -20.76 -8.72
N LYS A 307 -25.56 -20.95 -10.04
CA LYS A 307 -25.68 -19.86 -11.02
C LYS A 307 -27.08 -19.26 -11.07
N LEU A 308 -28.13 -20.08 -11.02
CA LEU A 308 -29.50 -19.56 -10.95
C LEU A 308 -29.72 -18.72 -9.69
N ALA A 309 -29.25 -19.21 -8.54
CA ALA A 309 -29.36 -18.53 -7.25
C ALA A 309 -28.59 -17.18 -7.20
N SER A 310 -27.62 -16.97 -8.09
CA SER A 310 -26.87 -15.70 -8.17
C SER A 310 -27.64 -14.56 -8.87
N ARG A 311 -28.80 -14.85 -9.46
CA ARG A 311 -29.57 -13.90 -10.27
C ARG A 311 -30.35 -12.89 -9.42
N LYS A 312 -30.19 -11.60 -9.71
CA LYS A 312 -30.86 -10.50 -8.98
C LYS A 312 -32.36 -10.35 -9.23
N ASP A 313 -32.88 -10.96 -10.30
CA ASP A 313 -34.28 -10.85 -10.73
C ASP A 313 -35.18 -11.99 -10.22
N LEU A 314 -34.65 -12.89 -9.37
CA LEU A 314 -35.43 -13.95 -8.76
C LEU A 314 -36.55 -13.40 -7.87
N GLN A 315 -37.74 -13.96 -8.03
CA GLN A 315 -38.89 -13.66 -7.20
C GLN A 315 -38.87 -14.47 -5.89
N PRO A 316 -39.51 -14.02 -4.80
CA PRO A 316 -39.47 -14.73 -3.51
C PRO A 316 -39.92 -16.20 -3.58
N HIS A 317 -40.95 -16.52 -4.37
CA HIS A 317 -41.41 -17.90 -4.54
C HIS A 317 -40.39 -18.78 -5.31
N GLN A 318 -39.68 -18.22 -6.28
CA GLN A 318 -38.61 -18.88 -7.03
C GLN A 318 -37.42 -19.20 -6.12
N ILE A 319 -37.04 -18.26 -5.25
CA ILE A 319 -35.99 -18.46 -4.24
C ILE A 319 -36.37 -19.60 -3.30
N ARG A 320 -37.62 -19.62 -2.81
CA ARG A 320 -38.12 -20.72 -1.95
C ARG A 320 -38.03 -22.07 -2.64
N THR A 321 -38.50 -22.18 -3.88
CA THR A 321 -38.41 -23.44 -4.65
C THR A 321 -36.96 -23.87 -4.90
N LEU A 322 -36.04 -22.93 -5.14
CA LEU A 322 -34.61 -23.22 -5.26
C LEU A 322 -34.04 -23.80 -3.97
N ILE A 323 -34.34 -23.17 -2.83
CA ILE A 323 -33.89 -23.62 -1.50
C ILE A 323 -34.47 -25.00 -1.17
N GLU A 324 -35.75 -25.25 -1.46
CA GLU A 324 -36.41 -26.53 -1.18
C GLU A 324 -35.77 -27.70 -1.96
N LYS A 325 -35.33 -27.45 -3.19
CA LYS A 325 -34.78 -28.49 -4.06
C LYS A 325 -33.28 -28.71 -3.89
N HIS A 326 -32.51 -27.63 -3.73
CA HIS A 326 -31.04 -27.67 -3.72
C HIS A 326 -30.45 -26.81 -2.60
N PRO A 327 -30.81 -27.07 -1.33
CA PRO A 327 -30.45 -26.17 -0.22
C PRO A 327 -28.92 -25.94 -0.15
N TRP A 328 -28.12 -27.00 -0.23
CA TRP A 328 -26.66 -26.92 -0.12
C TRP A 328 -26.00 -26.08 -1.24
N ASP A 329 -26.50 -26.19 -2.47
CA ASP A 329 -25.89 -25.54 -3.64
C ASP A 329 -26.26 -24.05 -3.74
N VAL A 330 -27.45 -23.66 -3.24
CA VAL A 330 -28.00 -22.31 -3.47
C VAL A 330 -27.72 -21.33 -2.34
N TYR A 331 -27.62 -21.78 -1.09
CA TYR A 331 -27.44 -20.88 0.05
C TYR A 331 -26.22 -19.95 -0.10
N PRO A 332 -25.00 -20.44 -0.43
CA PRO A 332 -23.84 -19.55 -0.61
C PRO A 332 -24.07 -18.47 -1.66
N SER A 333 -24.73 -18.80 -2.78
CA SER A 333 -25.05 -17.82 -3.83
C SER A 333 -26.14 -16.83 -3.43
N LEU A 334 -27.17 -17.27 -2.68
CA LEU A 334 -28.22 -16.39 -2.17
C LEU A 334 -27.66 -15.42 -1.11
N ILE A 335 -26.72 -15.87 -0.28
CA ILE A 335 -26.05 -15.01 0.72
C ILE A 335 -25.13 -13.98 0.04
N ARG A 336 -24.33 -14.40 -0.96
CA ARG A 336 -23.48 -13.49 -1.77
C ARG A 336 -24.30 -12.44 -2.52
N SER A 337 -25.40 -12.86 -3.11
CA SER A 337 -26.29 -11.97 -3.85
C SER A 337 -27.11 -11.07 -2.93
N GLY A 338 -27.32 -11.46 -1.65
CA GLY A 338 -28.16 -10.77 -0.68
C GLY A 338 -29.65 -10.98 -0.94
N LEU A 339 -30.00 -12.11 -1.54
CA LEU A 339 -31.37 -12.48 -1.89
C LEU A 339 -31.96 -13.50 -0.90
N LEU A 340 -31.16 -14.02 0.02
CA LEU A 340 -31.66 -14.95 1.04
C LEU A 340 -32.67 -14.21 1.95
N PRO A 341 -33.93 -14.68 2.05
CA PRO A 341 -34.90 -14.10 2.98
C PRO A 341 -34.41 -14.19 4.42
N GLU A 342 -34.67 -13.16 5.24
CA GLU A 342 -34.16 -13.07 6.61
C GLU A 342 -34.60 -14.26 7.48
N ASP A 343 -35.83 -14.75 7.29
CA ASP A 343 -36.40 -15.90 7.97
C ASP A 343 -35.73 -17.24 7.63
N ARG A 344 -34.91 -17.29 6.57
CA ARG A 344 -34.22 -18.50 6.09
C ARG A 344 -32.75 -18.59 6.49
N TYR A 345 -32.20 -17.57 7.13
CA TYR A 345 -30.83 -17.65 7.67
C TYR A 345 -30.71 -18.72 8.76
N GLY A 346 -31.75 -18.91 9.59
CA GLY A 346 -31.78 -19.99 10.58
C GLY A 346 -31.61 -21.38 9.94
N ASP A 347 -32.39 -21.67 8.90
CA ASP A 347 -32.31 -22.92 8.15
C ASP A 347 -30.92 -23.12 7.52
N ALA A 348 -30.34 -22.05 6.94
CA ALA A 348 -29.00 -22.09 6.36
C ALA A 348 -27.91 -22.41 7.41
N ILE A 349 -28.05 -21.84 8.61
CA ILE A 349 -27.15 -22.09 9.75
C ILE A 349 -27.34 -23.51 10.30
N ASP A 350 -28.56 -24.03 10.26
CA ASP A 350 -28.91 -25.37 10.76
C ASP A 350 -28.44 -26.51 9.87
N LEU A 351 -28.20 -26.25 8.58
CA LEU A 351 -27.49 -27.19 7.73
C LEU A 351 -26.06 -27.50 8.19
N GLY A 352 -25.43 -26.64 8.99
CA GLY A 352 -24.11 -26.95 9.55
C GLY A 352 -22.94 -26.87 8.55
N SER A 353 -23.18 -26.50 7.28
CA SER A 353 -22.09 -26.37 6.29
C SER A 353 -21.12 -25.25 6.66
N GLN A 354 -19.81 -25.56 6.66
CA GLN A 354 -18.77 -24.57 6.89
C GLN A 354 -18.79 -23.46 5.85
N ASP A 355 -18.99 -23.80 4.57
CA ASP A 355 -19.03 -22.86 3.45
C ASP A 355 -20.18 -21.86 3.61
N ILE A 356 -21.36 -22.34 4.00
CA ILE A 356 -22.54 -21.49 4.24
C ILE A 356 -22.26 -20.54 5.41
N MET A 357 -21.77 -21.05 6.54
CA MET A 357 -21.45 -20.22 7.70
C MET A 357 -20.39 -19.17 7.39
N GLN A 358 -19.36 -19.53 6.62
CA GLN A 358 -18.29 -18.61 6.26
C GLN A 358 -18.80 -17.51 5.32
N GLU A 359 -19.67 -17.87 4.37
CA GLU A 359 -20.31 -16.90 3.49
C GLU A 359 -21.24 -15.94 4.27
N ILE A 360 -21.94 -16.42 5.30
CA ILE A 360 -22.73 -15.54 6.19
C ILE A 360 -21.83 -14.52 6.89
N ILE A 361 -20.69 -14.95 7.44
CA ILE A 361 -19.74 -14.07 8.15
C ILE A 361 -19.13 -13.03 7.20
N TRP A 362 -18.74 -13.42 5.98
CA TRP A 362 -18.03 -12.55 5.04
C TRP A 362 -18.93 -11.64 4.20
N SER A 363 -20.18 -12.05 3.97
CA SER A 363 -21.10 -11.25 3.18
C SER A 363 -21.51 -9.98 3.93
N LYS A 364 -21.17 -8.82 3.36
CA LYS A 364 -21.64 -7.50 3.82
C LYS A 364 -23.17 -7.34 3.75
N LYS A 365 -23.86 -8.26 3.06
CA LYS A 365 -25.32 -8.25 2.90
C LYS A 365 -26.04 -9.13 3.92
N SER A 366 -25.31 -9.95 4.68
CA SER A 366 -25.91 -10.71 5.77
C SER A 366 -26.38 -9.78 6.88
N PRO A 367 -27.59 -10.00 7.44
CA PRO A 367 -28.05 -9.24 8.58
C PRO A 367 -27.16 -9.55 9.80
N GLN A 368 -26.93 -8.53 10.64
CA GLN A 368 -26.06 -8.64 11.82
C GLN A 368 -26.54 -9.75 12.78
N SER A 369 -27.86 -9.96 12.88
CA SER A 369 -28.48 -11.04 13.66
C SER A 369 -28.00 -12.43 13.19
N ALA A 370 -27.96 -12.68 11.88
CA ALA A 370 -27.49 -13.95 11.32
C ALA A 370 -25.99 -14.16 11.54
N VAL A 371 -25.19 -13.11 11.38
CA VAL A 371 -23.74 -13.18 11.67
C VAL A 371 -23.51 -13.54 13.14
N VAL A 372 -24.23 -12.89 14.06
CA VAL A 372 -24.15 -13.20 15.50
C VAL A 372 -24.55 -14.65 15.79
N LEU A 373 -25.63 -15.15 15.18
CA LEU A 373 -26.06 -16.55 15.35
C LEU A 373 -24.99 -17.55 14.85
N VAL A 374 -24.35 -17.30 13.71
CA VAL A 374 -23.25 -18.14 13.21
C VAL A 374 -22.07 -18.12 14.17
N LEU A 375 -21.68 -16.93 14.63
CA LEU A 375 -20.57 -16.77 15.57
C LEU A 375 -20.87 -17.52 16.87
N GLU A 376 -22.08 -17.38 17.42
CA GLU A 376 -22.53 -18.12 18.60
C GLU A 376 -22.46 -19.63 18.39
N LYS A 377 -23.01 -20.13 17.30
CA LYS A 377 -23.02 -21.57 17.00
C LYS A 377 -21.62 -22.14 16.84
N ARG A 378 -20.73 -21.46 16.09
CA ARG A 378 -19.33 -21.87 15.92
C ARG A 378 -18.57 -21.87 17.24
N VAL A 379 -18.82 -20.86 18.06
CA VAL A 379 -18.15 -20.65 19.34
C VAL A 379 -18.60 -21.67 20.40
N THR A 380 -19.87 -22.08 20.40
CA THR A 380 -20.40 -23.01 21.41
C THR A 380 -20.34 -24.49 21.01
N SER A 381 -20.09 -24.81 19.74
CA SER A 381 -20.14 -26.18 19.25
C SER A 381 -18.84 -26.94 19.59
N PRO A 382 -18.90 -28.01 20.40
CA PRO A 382 -17.72 -28.80 20.78
C PRO A 382 -16.98 -29.44 19.60
N GLU A 383 -17.71 -29.64 18.49
CA GLU A 383 -17.18 -30.27 17.28
C GLU A 383 -16.07 -29.43 16.65
N PHE A 384 -16.06 -28.11 16.84
CA PHE A 384 -15.07 -27.21 16.24
C PHE A 384 -13.71 -27.17 16.96
N TYR A 385 -13.53 -27.90 18.07
CA TYR A 385 -12.26 -27.92 18.80
C TYR A 385 -11.29 -29.02 18.33
N GLY A 386 -11.76 -29.95 17.47
CA GLY A 386 -11.05 -31.19 17.14
C GLY A 386 -10.10 -31.10 15.94
N ARG A 387 -10.47 -30.42 14.85
CA ARG A 387 -9.70 -30.39 13.60
C ARG A 387 -9.04 -29.03 13.34
N HIS A 388 -7.95 -29.02 12.58
CA HIS A 388 -7.18 -27.81 12.28
C HIS A 388 -8.02 -26.74 11.54
N SER A 389 -8.79 -27.16 10.53
CA SER A 389 -9.68 -26.26 9.77
C SER A 389 -10.78 -25.63 10.63
N GLU A 390 -11.22 -26.32 11.68
CA GLU A 390 -12.22 -25.82 12.61
C GLU A 390 -11.63 -24.80 13.59
N ARG A 391 -10.35 -24.94 13.96
CA ARG A 391 -9.62 -23.95 14.75
C ARG A 391 -9.43 -22.64 13.99
N ASP A 392 -9.12 -22.70 12.69
CA ASP A 392 -9.01 -21.50 11.84
C ASP A 392 -10.36 -20.78 11.75
N ALA A 393 -11.45 -21.55 11.57
CA ALA A 393 -12.82 -21.03 11.56
C ALA A 393 -13.22 -20.37 12.88
N LEU A 394 -12.76 -20.91 14.02
CA LEU A 394 -12.99 -20.35 15.34
C LEU A 394 -12.11 -19.11 15.60
N GLN A 395 -10.85 -19.10 15.17
CA GLN A 395 -9.97 -17.91 15.22
C GLN A 395 -10.59 -16.74 14.47
N GLU A 396 -11.11 -16.99 13.27
CA GLU A 396 -11.82 -16.00 12.47
C GLU A 396 -13.09 -15.50 13.18
N ALA A 397 -13.87 -16.40 13.78
CA ALA A 397 -15.06 -16.04 14.51
C ALA A 397 -14.74 -15.15 15.73
N VAL A 398 -13.70 -15.47 16.50
CA VAL A 398 -13.35 -14.69 17.70
C VAL A 398 -12.73 -13.34 17.38
N ALA A 399 -12.11 -13.19 16.21
CA ALA A 399 -11.59 -11.91 15.71
C ALA A 399 -12.69 -10.98 15.16
N HIS A 400 -13.92 -11.48 14.99
CA HIS A 400 -14.98 -10.73 14.35
C HIS A 400 -15.55 -9.62 15.25
N ARG A 401 -15.63 -8.38 14.73
CA ARG A 401 -16.08 -7.19 15.50
C ARG A 401 -17.49 -7.28 16.10
N LEU A 402 -18.36 -8.12 15.53
CA LEU A 402 -19.75 -8.31 15.98
C LEU A 402 -19.89 -9.43 17.02
N LEU A 403 -18.78 -10.01 17.49
CA LEU A 403 -18.80 -11.03 18.52
C LEU A 403 -19.48 -10.49 19.80
N PRO A 404 -20.53 -11.15 20.31
CA PRO A 404 -21.21 -10.71 21.52
C PRO A 404 -20.30 -10.71 22.75
N GLU A 405 -20.39 -9.68 23.60
CA GLU A 405 -19.56 -9.54 24.80
C GLU A 405 -19.65 -10.74 25.75
N ARG A 406 -20.82 -11.39 25.83
CA ARG A 406 -21.03 -12.62 26.60
C ARG A 406 -20.06 -13.75 26.20
N LEU A 407 -19.66 -13.81 24.93
CA LEU A 407 -18.75 -14.83 24.41
C LEU A 407 -17.28 -14.47 24.64
N HIS A 408 -16.93 -13.19 24.80
CA HIS A 408 -15.57 -12.76 25.14
C HIS A 408 -15.07 -13.44 26.40
N LYS A 409 -15.90 -13.46 27.46
CA LYS A 409 -15.55 -14.07 28.75
C LYS A 409 -15.27 -15.57 28.65
N LEU A 410 -16.00 -16.28 27.80
CA LEU A 410 -15.77 -17.71 27.56
C LEU A 410 -14.41 -17.97 26.89
N HIS A 411 -13.94 -17.03 26.05
CA HIS A 411 -12.76 -17.24 25.21
C HIS A 411 -11.47 -16.69 25.83
N VAL A 412 -11.56 -15.80 26.81
CA VAL A 412 -10.39 -15.34 27.59
C VAL A 412 -9.71 -16.53 28.29
N ALA A 413 -10.47 -17.55 28.70
CA ALA A 413 -9.95 -18.76 29.32
C ALA A 413 -9.79 -19.94 28.34
N HIS A 414 -9.87 -19.70 27.03
CA HIS A 414 -9.80 -20.76 26.02
C HIS A 414 -8.46 -21.49 26.10
N PRO A 415 -8.37 -22.83 26.02
CA PRO A 415 -7.10 -23.56 26.19
C PRO A 415 -6.04 -23.25 25.12
N PHE A 416 -6.45 -23.06 23.86
CA PHE A 416 -5.53 -22.78 22.75
C PHE A 416 -5.10 -21.30 22.69
N PRO A 417 -3.79 -20.98 22.76
CA PRO A 417 -3.28 -19.61 22.70
C PRO A 417 -3.62 -18.88 21.39
N GLU A 418 -3.71 -19.57 20.27
CA GLU A 418 -3.99 -18.96 18.96
C GLU A 418 -5.39 -18.33 18.93
N ILE A 419 -6.37 -18.99 19.56
CA ILE A 419 -7.73 -18.45 19.69
C ILE A 419 -7.75 -17.25 20.63
N ARG A 420 -7.02 -17.32 21.76
CA ARG A 420 -6.89 -16.18 22.68
C ARG A 420 -6.19 -14.99 22.04
N ALA A 421 -5.19 -15.24 21.19
CA ALA A 421 -4.49 -14.20 20.43
C ALA A 421 -5.40 -13.55 19.38
N SER A 422 -6.18 -14.33 18.63
CA SER A 422 -7.18 -13.81 17.70
C SER A 422 -8.28 -13.01 18.40
N LEU A 423 -8.73 -13.47 19.58
CA LEU A 423 -9.63 -12.70 20.43
C LEU A 423 -8.97 -11.39 20.87
N ALA A 424 -7.71 -11.42 21.33
CA ALA A 424 -6.97 -10.24 21.77
C ALA A 424 -6.81 -9.17 20.68
N GLY A 425 -6.72 -9.59 19.40
CA GLY A 425 -6.70 -8.69 18.25
C GLY A 425 -8.06 -8.09 17.86
N ASN A 426 -9.15 -8.48 18.53
CA ASN A 426 -10.49 -8.00 18.19
C ASN A 426 -10.71 -6.55 18.70
N PRO A 427 -11.00 -5.58 17.81
CA PRO A 427 -11.18 -4.18 18.20
C PRO A 427 -12.42 -3.94 19.09
N SER A 428 -13.40 -4.84 19.09
CA SER A 428 -14.59 -4.71 19.94
C SER A 428 -14.37 -5.09 21.40
N LEU A 429 -13.23 -5.72 21.74
CA LEU A 429 -12.92 -6.05 23.13
C LEU A 429 -12.87 -4.80 24.01
N SER A 430 -13.35 -4.95 25.25
CA SER A 430 -13.22 -3.90 26.26
C SER A 430 -11.79 -3.87 26.82
N SER A 431 -11.31 -2.67 27.22
CA SER A 431 -9.98 -2.52 27.81
C SER A 431 -9.72 -3.42 29.04
N PRO A 432 -10.70 -3.67 29.94
CA PRO A 432 -10.50 -4.62 31.05
C PRO A 432 -10.20 -6.04 30.57
N VAL A 433 -10.86 -6.53 29.52
CA VAL A 433 -10.61 -7.86 28.96
C VAL A 433 -9.23 -7.92 28.29
N LEU A 434 -8.88 -6.86 27.55
CA LEU A 434 -7.55 -6.76 26.94
C LEU A 434 -6.42 -6.74 27.97
N ARG A 435 -6.60 -6.09 29.13
CA ARG A 435 -5.61 -6.12 30.22
C ARG A 435 -5.42 -7.52 30.80
N LEU A 436 -6.49 -8.28 30.96
CA LEU A 436 -6.39 -9.69 31.38
C LEU A 436 -5.57 -10.50 30.38
N LEU A 437 -5.80 -10.31 29.07
CA LEU A 437 -5.05 -10.98 28.00
C LEU A 437 -3.60 -10.46 27.88
N ALA A 438 -3.32 -9.21 28.21
CA ALA A 438 -1.97 -8.64 28.23
C ALA A 438 -1.07 -9.24 29.32
N ALA A 439 -1.69 -9.86 30.33
CA ALA A 439 -1.06 -10.62 31.40
C ALA A 439 -1.04 -12.14 31.14
N ASP A 440 -1.46 -12.60 29.95
CA ASP A 440 -1.43 -14.01 29.58
C ASP A 440 0.01 -14.56 29.61
N SER A 441 0.15 -15.82 30.04
CA SER A 441 1.46 -16.49 30.12
C SER A 441 2.08 -16.74 28.74
N HIS A 442 1.29 -16.73 27.66
CA HIS A 442 1.77 -16.90 26.30
C HIS A 442 2.07 -15.55 25.65
N ALA A 443 3.32 -15.38 25.22
CA ALA A 443 3.82 -14.13 24.64
C ALA A 443 3.00 -13.63 23.43
N VAL A 444 2.51 -14.53 22.57
CA VAL A 444 1.73 -14.16 21.38
C VAL A 444 0.39 -13.52 21.77
N VAL A 445 -0.28 -14.04 22.81
CA VAL A 445 -1.54 -13.48 23.31
C VAL A 445 -1.29 -12.12 23.97
N ALA A 446 -0.29 -12.06 24.84
CA ALA A 446 0.08 -10.84 25.54
C ALA A 446 0.48 -9.72 24.57
N GLN A 447 1.23 -10.04 23.50
CA GLN A 447 1.61 -9.10 22.47
C GLN A 447 0.39 -8.59 21.69
N ALA A 448 -0.46 -9.48 21.19
CA ALA A 448 -1.67 -9.08 20.45
C ALA A 448 -2.58 -8.16 21.29
N ALA A 449 -2.74 -8.47 22.58
CA ALA A 449 -3.53 -7.65 23.51
C ALA A 449 -2.91 -6.26 23.72
N ARG A 450 -1.59 -6.17 23.87
CA ARG A 450 -0.85 -4.90 24.04
C ARG A 450 -0.91 -4.03 22.78
N GLU A 451 -0.80 -4.64 21.60
CA GLU A 451 -0.96 -3.95 20.31
C GLU A 451 -2.37 -3.37 20.20
N GLN A 452 -3.40 -4.15 20.53
CA GLN A 452 -4.78 -3.66 20.48
C GLN A 452 -5.10 -2.61 21.55
N LEU A 453 -4.51 -2.70 22.76
CA LEU A 453 -4.57 -1.64 23.78
C LEU A 453 -3.93 -0.35 23.26
N THR A 454 -2.76 -0.46 22.62
CA THR A 454 -2.06 0.69 22.03
C THR A 454 -2.91 1.37 20.97
N LYS A 455 -3.51 0.57 20.07
CA LYS A 455 -4.43 1.07 19.05
C LYS A 455 -5.66 1.77 19.66
N LYS A 456 -6.23 1.24 20.74
CA LYS A 456 -7.34 1.91 21.46
C LYS A 456 -6.90 3.22 22.10
N ALA A 457 -5.69 3.28 22.64
CA ALA A 457 -5.14 4.51 23.20
C ALA A 457 -4.89 5.57 22.11
N GLU A 458 -4.39 5.14 20.94
CA GLU A 458 -4.27 5.97 19.74
C GLU A 458 -5.63 6.51 19.28
N GLU A 459 -6.64 5.64 19.14
CA GLU A 459 -8.00 6.02 18.74
C GLU A 459 -8.63 6.99 19.76
N ALA A 460 -8.48 6.72 21.06
CA ALA A 460 -8.96 7.62 22.12
C ALA A 460 -8.24 8.98 22.08
N SER A 461 -6.93 8.97 21.83
CA SER A 461 -6.14 10.19 21.67
C SER A 461 -6.58 10.98 20.45
N GLN A 462 -6.74 10.33 19.31
CA GLN A 462 -7.20 10.98 18.09
C GLN A 462 -8.61 11.53 18.25
N ALA A 463 -9.52 10.78 18.87
CA ALA A 463 -10.88 11.23 19.18
C ALA A 463 -10.87 12.48 20.07
N PHE A 464 -10.01 12.51 21.09
CA PHE A 464 -9.80 13.68 21.92
C PHE A 464 -9.23 14.87 21.12
N LEU A 465 -8.20 14.65 20.30
CA LEU A 465 -7.63 15.70 19.46
C LEU A 465 -8.65 16.27 18.48
N THR A 466 -9.55 15.45 17.95
CA THR A 466 -10.66 15.91 17.09
C THR A 466 -11.80 16.58 17.86
N SER A 467 -11.94 16.30 19.17
CA SER A 467 -12.94 16.95 20.03
C SER A 467 -12.45 18.27 20.61
N LEU A 468 -11.13 18.51 20.58
CA LEU A 468 -10.58 19.84 20.82
C LEU A 468 -11.22 20.82 19.81
N PRO A 469 -11.63 22.01 20.27
CA PRO A 469 -12.13 23.05 19.37
C PRO A 469 -11.15 23.24 18.20
N ALA A 470 -11.68 23.35 16.98
CA ALA A 470 -10.86 23.53 15.77
C ALA A 470 -9.82 24.62 16.03
N LEU A 471 -8.60 24.45 15.51
CA LEU A 471 -7.49 25.39 15.71
C LEU A 471 -7.87 26.86 15.41
N GLU A 472 -8.84 27.08 14.53
CA GLU A 472 -9.47 28.36 14.20
C GLU A 472 -10.20 29.06 15.38
N THR A 473 -10.58 28.31 16.41
CA THR A 473 -11.25 28.79 17.64
C THR A 473 -10.28 28.99 18.82
N LEU A 474 -9.06 28.43 18.74
CA LEU A 474 -7.98 28.73 19.68
C LEU A 474 -7.32 30.04 19.20
N ASN A 475 -7.66 31.11 19.91
CA ASN A 475 -7.53 32.52 19.51
C ASN A 475 -6.12 33.16 19.33
N PRO A 476 -4.95 32.48 19.38
CA PRO A 476 -3.67 33.15 19.05
C PRO A 476 -3.39 33.32 17.55
N ALA A 477 -3.80 32.36 16.71
CA ALA A 477 -3.45 32.37 15.27
C ALA A 477 -4.30 33.39 14.47
N ARG A 478 -5.51 33.68 14.95
CA ARG A 478 -6.42 34.65 14.35
C ARG A 478 -5.94 36.08 14.57
N SER A 479 -5.51 36.41 15.79
CA SER A 479 -4.85 37.69 16.13
C SER A 479 -3.63 37.95 15.25
N MET A 480 -2.81 36.94 14.96
CA MET A 480 -1.57 37.15 14.20
C MET A 480 -1.82 37.31 12.69
N ARG A 481 -2.82 36.62 12.14
CA ARG A 481 -3.27 36.86 10.75
C ARG A 481 -3.93 38.22 10.62
N GLU A 482 -4.77 38.60 11.58
CA GLU A 482 -5.37 39.93 11.68
C GLU A 482 -4.30 41.02 11.85
N ASP A 483 -3.20 40.76 12.57
CA ASP A 483 -2.07 41.71 12.71
C ASP A 483 -1.24 41.85 11.42
N ILE A 484 -1.07 40.77 10.65
CA ILE A 484 -0.43 40.81 9.33
C ILE A 484 -1.33 41.53 8.32
N ASP A 485 -2.61 41.18 8.29
CA ASP A 485 -3.60 41.80 7.40
C ASP A 485 -3.76 43.29 7.75
N ALA A 486 -3.78 43.65 9.05
CA ALA A 486 -3.80 45.05 9.50
C ALA A 486 -2.51 45.82 9.17
N ALA A 487 -1.34 45.20 9.28
CA ALA A 487 -0.08 45.82 8.87
C ALA A 487 -0.03 46.06 7.35
N LEU A 488 -0.56 45.13 6.55
CA LEU A 488 -0.68 45.28 5.10
C LEU A 488 -1.72 46.34 4.70
N GLU A 489 -2.87 46.38 5.37
CA GLU A 489 -3.91 47.40 5.15
C GLU A 489 -3.43 48.81 5.56
N ALA A 490 -2.58 48.90 6.58
CA ALA A 490 -2.00 50.16 7.04
C ALA A 490 -0.74 50.60 6.27
N ASP A 491 -0.27 49.80 5.30
CA ASP A 491 1.01 49.97 4.59
C ASP A 491 2.24 50.08 5.54
N ASP A 492 2.12 49.47 6.73
CA ASP A 492 3.15 49.45 7.78
C ASP A 492 4.17 48.36 7.46
N THR A 493 5.06 48.70 6.54
CA THR A 493 6.10 47.82 6.02
C THR A 493 7.10 47.39 7.10
N GLU A 494 7.31 48.19 8.16
CA GLU A 494 8.21 47.85 9.26
C GLU A 494 7.59 46.80 10.19
N ARG A 495 6.30 46.95 10.53
CA ARG A 495 5.55 45.96 11.30
C ARG A 495 5.39 44.65 10.54
N PHE A 496 5.11 44.73 9.25
CA PHE A 496 5.05 43.55 8.38
C PHE A 496 6.40 42.83 8.33
N GLU A 497 7.52 43.55 8.15
CA GLU A 497 8.86 42.94 8.14
C GLU A 497 9.30 42.39 9.51
N GLN A 498 8.85 42.98 10.63
CA GLN A 498 9.05 42.39 11.96
C GLN A 498 8.29 41.07 12.11
N LEU A 499 7.02 41.05 11.72
CA LEU A 499 6.19 39.85 11.72
C LEU A 499 6.78 38.80 10.77
N ARG A 500 7.24 39.19 9.58
CA ARG A 500 7.89 38.33 8.58
C ARG A 500 9.23 37.77 9.07
N LYS A 501 10.12 38.60 9.66
CA LYS A 501 11.42 38.15 10.20
C LYS A 501 11.28 37.17 11.35
N SER A 502 10.21 37.27 12.14
CA SER A 502 9.91 36.24 13.14
C SER A 502 9.60 34.86 12.54
N PHE A 503 9.33 34.79 11.23
CA PHE A 503 9.11 33.57 10.44
C PHE A 503 10.30 33.16 9.56
N GLU A 504 11.15 34.08 9.08
CA GLU A 504 12.17 33.80 8.05
C GLU A 504 13.38 32.97 8.51
N ASP A 505 13.57 32.71 9.81
CA ASP A 505 14.72 31.93 10.30
C ASP A 505 14.66 30.41 9.98
N LYS A 506 13.64 29.88 9.28
CA LYS A 506 13.60 28.47 8.83
C LYS A 506 12.88 28.27 7.48
N PRO A 507 13.54 27.82 6.40
CA PRO A 507 12.93 27.75 5.07
C PRO A 507 12.15 26.44 4.80
N GLY A 508 10.91 26.57 4.30
CA GLY A 508 10.13 25.52 3.60
C GLY A 508 8.62 25.53 3.90
N ASP A 509 7.76 25.46 2.87
CA ASP A 509 6.28 25.56 3.01
C ASP A 509 5.62 24.44 3.86
N ASN A 510 6.27 23.27 4.00
CA ASN A 510 5.82 22.24 4.95
C ASN A 510 6.16 22.59 6.41
N LEU A 511 7.09 23.51 6.65
CA LEU A 511 7.47 23.93 7.99
C LEU A 511 6.53 24.98 8.58
N ILE A 512 5.84 25.81 7.79
CA ILE A 512 4.84 26.74 8.35
C ILE A 512 3.66 25.97 8.92
N GLN A 513 3.15 24.95 8.20
CA GLN A 513 2.14 24.05 8.76
C GLN A 513 2.68 23.24 9.96
N ASN A 514 3.95 22.81 9.94
CA ASN A 514 4.54 22.09 11.07
C ASN A 514 4.88 23.01 12.25
N ALA A 515 5.17 24.28 12.04
CA ALA A 515 5.45 25.29 13.06
C ALA A 515 4.15 25.78 13.67
N ILE A 516 3.11 26.01 12.87
CA ILE A 516 1.74 26.25 13.34
C ILE A 516 1.24 25.03 14.12
N LYS A 517 1.45 23.80 13.62
CA LYS A 517 1.16 22.58 14.39
C LYS A 517 1.99 22.49 15.67
N ALA A 518 3.29 22.77 15.63
CA ALA A 518 4.16 22.69 16.80
C ALA A 518 3.82 23.76 17.85
N GLN A 519 3.45 24.97 17.42
CA GLN A 519 3.06 26.08 18.29
C GLN A 519 1.62 25.90 18.80
N ALA A 520 0.72 25.34 17.99
CA ALA A 520 -0.60 24.87 18.42
C ALA A 520 -0.48 23.75 19.45
N ILE A 521 0.39 22.76 19.20
CA ILE A 521 0.71 21.68 20.13
C ILE A 521 1.37 22.26 21.38
N ALA A 522 2.27 23.24 21.30
CA ALA A 522 2.88 23.89 22.44
C ALA A 522 1.86 24.70 23.27
N CYS A 523 0.93 25.41 22.61
CA CYS A 523 -0.13 26.17 23.26
C CYS A 523 -1.18 25.25 23.89
N LEU A 524 -1.56 24.17 23.21
CA LEU A 524 -2.39 23.10 23.77
C LEU A 524 -1.67 22.41 24.93
N ARG A 525 -0.37 22.13 24.81
CA ARG A 525 0.47 21.60 25.90
C ARG A 525 0.48 22.54 27.09
N ASP A 526 0.60 23.85 26.90
CA ASP A 526 0.59 24.85 27.98
C ASP A 526 -0.81 25.00 28.62
N GLN A 527 -1.89 24.95 27.83
CA GLN A 527 -3.26 24.98 28.35
C GLN A 527 -3.65 23.69 29.08
N LEU A 528 -3.22 22.52 28.57
CA LEU A 528 -3.36 21.23 29.22
C LEU A 528 -2.42 21.13 30.44
N ALA A 529 -1.24 21.76 30.39
CA ALA A 529 -0.32 21.96 31.50
C ALA A 529 -0.86 22.91 32.58
N ARG A 530 -2.05 23.50 32.40
CA ARG A 530 -2.75 24.28 33.44
C ARG A 530 -3.96 23.56 34.02
N LYS A 531 -4.45 22.50 33.37
CA LYS A 531 -5.52 21.62 33.88
C LYS A 531 -4.87 20.37 34.52
N ASN A 532 -5.50 19.78 35.55
CA ASN A 532 -4.96 18.56 36.19
C ASN A 532 -4.70 17.46 35.14
N TRP A 533 -3.69 16.60 35.34
CA TRP A 533 -3.41 15.46 34.45
C TRP A 533 -4.68 14.61 34.30
N THR A 534 -5.39 14.78 33.19
CA THR A 534 -6.37 13.81 32.71
C THR A 534 -5.69 12.96 31.64
N ALA A 535 -6.19 11.74 31.43
CA ALA A 535 -5.74 10.84 30.35
C ALA A 535 -5.65 11.57 28.99
N GLU A 536 -6.49 12.59 28.81
CA GLU A 536 -6.61 13.44 27.62
C GLU A 536 -5.40 14.36 27.38
N SER A 537 -4.79 14.91 28.45
CA SER A 537 -3.58 15.74 28.35
C SER A 537 -2.35 14.96 27.87
N LEU A 538 -2.29 13.67 28.19
CA LEU A 538 -1.19 12.77 27.82
C LEU A 538 -1.37 12.14 26.45
N ALA A 539 -2.62 11.86 26.09
CA ALA A 539 -3.00 11.52 24.73
C ALA A 539 -2.49 12.58 23.73
N SER A 540 -2.66 13.87 24.04
CA SER A 540 -2.16 14.98 23.21
C SER A 540 -0.64 15.06 23.14
N TYR A 541 0.05 14.63 24.20
CA TYR A 541 1.51 14.55 24.24
C TYR A 541 2.06 13.39 23.40
N ALA A 542 1.36 12.25 23.42
CA ALA A 542 1.71 11.01 22.73
C ALA A 542 1.51 11.05 21.21
N ALA A 543 0.72 12.00 20.68
CA ALA A 543 0.30 12.06 19.27
C ALA A 543 1.42 12.29 18.24
N GLY A 544 2.69 12.41 18.67
CA GLY A 544 3.87 12.45 17.80
C GLY A 544 4.99 11.50 18.21
N GLU A 545 4.76 10.63 19.20
CA GLU A 545 5.78 9.70 19.73
C GLU A 545 5.39 8.24 19.49
N LYS A 546 6.39 7.34 19.51
CA LYS A 546 6.12 5.90 19.58
C LYS A 546 5.46 5.58 20.93
N TRP A 547 4.23 5.07 20.90
CA TRP A 547 3.50 4.65 22.09
C TRP A 547 4.26 3.57 22.85
N THR A 548 4.52 3.83 24.13
CA THR A 548 5.07 2.84 25.06
C THR A 548 3.94 2.23 25.89
N GLN A 549 4.15 1.04 26.44
CA GLN A 549 3.17 0.40 27.33
C GLN A 549 2.77 1.31 28.50
N ALA A 550 3.74 2.06 29.06
CA ALA A 550 3.46 3.04 30.10
C ALA A 550 2.53 4.16 29.61
N MET A 551 2.76 4.72 28.41
CA MET A 551 1.89 5.75 27.83
C MET A 551 0.48 5.22 27.54
N THR A 552 0.37 3.98 27.03
CA THR A 552 -0.89 3.30 26.77
C THR A 552 -1.70 3.09 28.06
N GLU A 553 -1.08 2.57 29.12
CA GLU A 553 -1.76 2.38 30.41
C GLU A 553 -2.22 3.71 31.02
N LEU A 554 -1.42 4.77 30.84
CA LEU A 554 -1.72 6.09 31.42
C LEU A 554 -2.91 6.76 30.71
N VAL A 555 -3.08 6.57 29.40
CA VAL A 555 -4.24 7.04 28.64
C VAL A 555 -5.50 6.19 28.91
N LEU A 556 -5.35 4.89 29.14
CA LEU A 556 -6.49 3.99 29.33
C LEU A 556 -6.94 3.82 30.78
N THR A 557 -6.20 4.34 31.77
CA THR A 557 -6.46 4.10 33.21
C THR A 557 -6.53 5.40 34.03
N PRO A 558 -7.65 6.13 33.99
CA PRO A 558 -7.92 7.17 34.98
C PRO A 558 -8.35 6.53 36.32
N PRO A 559 -7.82 6.98 37.48
CA PRO A 559 -6.90 8.10 37.69
C PRO A 559 -5.41 7.75 37.55
N VAL A 560 -4.60 8.73 37.14
CA VAL A 560 -3.13 8.64 37.12
C VAL A 560 -2.59 8.40 38.52
N THR A 561 -1.84 7.32 38.73
CA THR A 561 -1.23 6.97 40.02
C THR A 561 0.27 7.32 40.05
N PRO A 562 0.90 7.47 41.23
CA PRO A 562 2.35 7.68 41.34
C PRO A 562 3.17 6.64 40.57
N GLU A 563 2.76 5.37 40.58
CA GLU A 563 3.43 4.27 39.87
C GLU A 563 3.42 4.47 38.35
N THR A 564 2.31 4.98 37.80
CA THR A 564 2.23 5.29 36.36
C THR A 564 3.12 6.47 35.97
N ILE A 565 3.27 7.46 36.85
CA ILE A 565 4.18 8.59 36.65
C ILE A 565 5.63 8.13 36.69
N GLU A 566 5.98 7.22 37.60
CA GLU A 566 7.33 6.64 37.70
C GLU A 566 7.68 5.80 36.48
N ALA A 567 6.77 4.95 35.99
CA ALA A 567 6.97 4.19 34.76
C ALA A 567 7.17 5.09 33.53
N TYR A 568 6.44 6.22 33.47
CA TYR A 568 6.63 7.22 32.42
C TYR A 568 7.98 7.95 32.54
N ALA A 569 8.35 8.39 33.74
CA ALA A 569 9.65 9.03 34.01
C ALA A 569 10.82 8.10 33.63
N PHE A 570 10.74 6.83 34.00
CA PHE A 570 11.71 5.80 33.60
C PHE A 570 11.82 5.68 32.07
N SER A 571 10.68 5.64 31.37
CA SER A 571 10.65 5.62 29.90
C SER A 571 11.30 6.87 29.27
N LEU A 572 11.07 8.06 29.84
CA LEU A 572 11.73 9.30 29.39
C LEU A 572 13.25 9.22 29.61
N SER A 573 13.69 8.70 30.76
CA SER A 573 15.10 8.49 31.08
C SER A 573 15.77 7.43 30.21
N GLN A 574 15.05 6.40 29.75
CA GLN A 574 15.55 5.42 28.76
C GLN A 574 15.65 6.01 27.35
N ARG A 575 14.84 7.01 27.01
CA ARG A 575 14.85 7.66 25.69
C ARG A 575 15.74 8.89 25.61
N GLY A 576 16.09 9.50 26.74
CA GLY A 576 17.03 10.63 26.81
C GLY A 576 16.31 11.93 26.48
N LYS A 577 15.04 12.01 26.90
CA LYS A 577 14.13 13.10 26.60
C LYS A 577 14.10 14.07 27.78
N ALA A 578 15.22 14.75 28.02
CA ALA A 578 15.38 15.61 29.20
C ALA A 578 14.37 16.77 29.19
N GLU A 579 14.07 17.36 28.03
CA GLU A 579 13.08 18.42 27.85
C GLU A 579 11.70 18.00 28.37
N ASP A 580 11.23 16.82 27.97
CA ASP A 580 9.96 16.21 28.36
C ASP A 580 9.86 15.99 29.88
N PHE A 581 11.00 15.78 30.53
CA PHE A 581 11.11 15.60 31.97
C PHE A 581 10.85 16.90 32.76
N GLN A 582 11.04 18.07 32.13
CA GLN A 582 10.73 19.38 32.73
C GLN A 582 9.24 19.51 33.05
N LEU A 583 8.37 18.85 32.26
CA LEU A 583 6.92 18.83 32.49
C LEU A 583 6.55 18.20 33.85
N LEU A 584 7.32 17.19 34.28
CA LEU A 584 7.13 16.55 35.60
C LEU A 584 7.53 17.50 36.73
N LEU A 585 8.59 18.30 36.51
CA LEU A 585 9.11 19.28 37.47
C LEU A 585 8.18 20.47 37.68
N ASP A 586 7.69 21.06 36.59
CA ASP A 586 6.84 22.25 36.63
C ASP A 586 5.53 22.01 37.40
N ARG A 587 5.16 20.74 37.59
CA ARG A 587 3.96 20.31 38.31
C ARG A 587 4.20 19.86 39.74
N GLY A 588 5.45 19.87 40.21
CA GLY A 588 5.81 19.48 41.57
C GLY A 588 5.57 18.00 41.88
N HIS A 589 5.59 17.13 40.86
CA HIS A 589 5.56 15.68 41.09
C HIS A 589 6.81 15.25 41.85
N LYS A 590 6.69 14.20 42.66
CA LYS A 590 7.82 13.56 43.32
C LYS A 590 7.99 12.17 42.76
N LEU A 591 9.22 11.78 42.44
CA LEU A 591 9.55 10.41 42.12
C LEU A 591 9.93 9.69 43.41
N ARG A 592 9.10 8.75 43.86
CA ARG A 592 9.35 7.98 45.07
C ARG A 592 10.16 6.72 44.81
N SER A 593 10.36 6.37 43.52
CA SER A 593 10.89 5.10 43.01
C SER A 593 11.74 4.34 44.02
N THR A 594 11.23 3.21 44.50
CA THR A 594 11.96 2.26 45.35
C THR A 594 12.46 1.05 44.57
N THR A 595 12.03 0.86 43.32
CA THR A 595 12.28 -0.38 42.55
C THR A 595 13.23 -0.21 41.38
N GLU A 596 13.24 0.96 40.71
CA GLU A 596 14.09 1.20 39.55
C GLU A 596 14.99 2.43 39.76
N PRO A 597 16.32 2.28 39.72
CA PRO A 597 17.25 3.36 40.03
C PRO A 597 17.38 4.30 38.82
N ILE A 598 16.41 5.21 38.61
CA ILE A 598 16.37 6.14 37.47
C ILE A 598 17.68 6.95 37.35
N ALA A 599 18.21 7.45 38.49
CA ALA A 599 19.49 8.16 38.52
C ALA A 599 20.67 7.29 38.00
N TRP A 600 20.64 5.98 38.24
CA TRP A 600 21.65 5.05 37.74
C TRP A 600 21.65 4.98 36.21
N LEU A 601 20.47 4.83 35.60
CA LEU A 601 20.32 4.81 34.14
C LEU A 601 20.80 6.11 33.51
N VAL A 602 20.48 7.24 34.13
CA VAL A 602 20.87 8.55 33.61
C VAL A 602 22.37 8.79 33.74
N VAL A 603 22.99 8.31 34.84
CA VAL A 603 24.46 8.30 34.97
C VAL A 603 25.10 7.41 33.91
N MET A 604 24.60 6.19 33.68
CA MET A 604 25.09 5.29 32.61
C MET A 604 25.10 5.98 31.24
N ARG A 605 24.08 6.81 30.96
CA ARG A 605 23.95 7.55 29.71
C ARG A 605 24.70 8.88 29.67
N ARG A 606 25.31 9.28 30.80
CA ARG A 606 26.04 10.55 30.96
C ARG A 606 25.20 11.79 30.63
N ASP A 607 23.90 11.71 30.91
CA ASP A 607 22.94 12.79 30.63
C ASP A 607 22.83 13.71 31.85
N ARG A 608 23.65 14.76 31.84
CA ARG A 608 23.74 15.71 32.96
C ARG A 608 22.43 16.47 33.15
N GLU A 609 21.81 16.89 32.06
CA GLU A 609 20.60 17.70 32.11
C GLU A 609 19.45 16.90 32.74
N MET A 610 19.26 15.65 32.32
CA MET A 610 18.28 14.75 32.92
C MET A 610 18.61 14.48 34.40
N LEU A 611 19.90 14.35 34.76
CA LEU A 611 20.30 14.11 36.14
C LEU A 611 19.99 15.30 37.06
N GLU A 612 20.23 16.53 36.59
CA GLU A 612 19.85 17.76 37.28
C GLU A 612 18.33 17.84 37.47
N LYS A 613 17.56 17.41 36.46
CA LYS A 613 16.10 17.38 36.53
C LYS A 613 15.58 16.32 37.49
N ILE A 614 16.16 15.12 37.50
CA ILE A 614 15.85 14.05 38.48
C ILE A 614 16.13 14.52 39.91
N ALA A 615 17.27 15.17 40.15
CA ALA A 615 17.63 15.69 41.46
C ALA A 615 16.61 16.71 42.00
N LYS A 616 16.03 17.53 41.11
CA LYS A 616 14.99 18.49 41.46
C LYS A 616 13.62 17.84 41.78
N LEU A 617 13.36 16.60 41.35
CA LEU A 617 12.13 15.85 41.63
C LEU A 617 12.14 15.09 42.96
N ASP A 618 13.12 15.36 43.84
CA ASP A 618 13.28 14.65 45.13
C ASP A 618 13.46 13.13 44.95
N ALA A 619 13.98 12.73 43.78
CA ALA A 619 14.21 11.33 43.45
C ALA A 619 15.41 10.77 44.24
N PRO A 620 15.41 9.49 44.65
CA PRO A 620 16.53 8.91 45.37
C PRO A 620 17.79 8.83 44.49
N LEU A 621 18.78 9.68 44.78
CA LEU A 621 20.05 9.74 44.02
C LEU A 621 21.08 8.69 44.45
N ASN A 622 20.80 7.95 45.51
CA ASN A 622 21.72 7.00 46.14
C ASN A 622 21.25 5.54 46.06
N LEU A 623 20.13 5.25 45.38
CA LEU A 623 19.64 3.87 45.24
C LEU A 623 20.65 3.01 44.49
N PRO A 624 21.20 1.96 45.14
CA PRO A 624 22.18 1.11 44.50
C PRO A 624 21.54 0.24 43.42
N ASN A 625 22.29 0.02 42.33
CA ASN A 625 22.01 -1.00 41.34
C ASN A 625 23.24 -1.92 41.25
N ASP A 626 23.04 -3.23 41.26
CA ASP A 626 24.13 -4.21 41.25
C ASP A 626 25.24 -3.91 42.30
N GLY A 627 24.83 -3.44 43.49
CA GLY A 627 25.73 -3.13 44.60
C GLY A 627 26.52 -1.82 44.48
N MET A 628 26.23 -0.97 43.49
CA MET A 628 26.92 0.31 43.29
C MET A 628 25.90 1.46 43.25
N THR A 629 26.22 2.60 43.87
CA THR A 629 25.36 3.80 43.85
C THR A 629 25.61 4.65 42.60
N PRO A 630 24.64 5.45 42.11
CA PRO A 630 24.84 6.32 40.95
C PRO A 630 26.10 7.19 41.07
N ALA A 631 26.44 7.62 42.28
CA ALA A 631 27.65 8.37 42.59
C ALA A 631 28.94 7.57 42.34
N GLN A 632 28.97 6.31 42.80
CA GLN A 632 30.09 5.39 42.58
C GLN A 632 30.21 5.03 41.09
N LEU A 633 29.09 4.85 40.40
CA LEU A 633 29.10 4.67 38.95
C LEU A 633 29.67 5.89 38.26
N ALA A 634 29.18 7.10 38.58
CA ALA A 634 29.67 8.33 37.98
C ALA A 634 31.19 8.47 38.13
N VAL A 635 31.74 8.11 39.30
CA VAL A 635 33.20 8.06 39.49
C VAL A 635 33.82 6.98 38.60
N ARG A 636 33.31 5.75 38.59
CA ARG A 636 33.83 4.64 37.77
C ARG A 636 33.86 5.01 36.28
N ILE A 637 32.79 5.56 35.74
CA ILE A 637 32.65 5.96 34.33
C ILE A 637 33.12 7.41 34.06
N ARG A 638 33.85 8.02 35.01
CA ARG A 638 34.39 9.39 34.97
C ARG A 638 33.41 10.44 34.45
N PHE A 639 32.12 10.30 34.80
CA PHE A 639 31.10 11.27 34.45
C PHE A 639 31.18 12.48 35.36
N LEU A 640 32.17 13.32 35.09
CA LEU A 640 32.54 14.41 35.99
C LEU A 640 31.42 15.44 36.20
N GLY A 641 30.57 15.64 35.18
CA GLY A 641 29.40 16.52 35.23
C GLY A 641 28.31 16.10 36.22
N ALA A 642 28.32 14.84 36.70
CA ALA A 642 27.42 14.40 37.77
C ALA A 642 27.92 14.77 39.17
N HIS A 643 29.19 15.15 39.31
CA HIS A 643 29.77 15.52 40.60
C HIS A 643 29.29 16.92 41.01
N GLY A 644 28.66 17.01 42.18
CA GLY A 644 27.93 18.20 42.63
C GLY A 644 26.41 18.03 42.59
N ILE A 645 25.91 17.05 41.84
CA ILE A 645 24.50 16.64 41.85
C ILE A 645 24.34 15.38 42.73
N LEU A 646 25.25 14.41 42.57
CA LEU A 646 25.22 13.16 43.30
C LEU A 646 25.98 13.24 44.63
N PRO A 647 25.47 12.62 45.72
CA PRO A 647 26.19 12.53 46.98
C PRO A 647 27.38 11.55 46.86
N LEU A 648 28.60 12.06 46.96
CA LEU A 648 29.83 11.25 46.90
C LEU A 648 30.26 10.81 48.30
N ASP A 649 30.48 9.51 48.49
CA ASP A 649 31.13 8.97 49.68
C ASP A 649 32.65 9.29 49.70
N GLU A 650 33.32 9.10 50.84
CA GLU A 650 34.75 9.41 50.97
C GLU A 650 35.63 8.67 49.97
N LYS A 651 35.24 7.43 49.60
CA LYS A 651 36.00 6.61 48.66
C LYS A 651 35.91 7.20 47.26
N ALA A 652 34.69 7.52 46.81
CA ALA A 652 34.40 8.19 45.54
C ALA A 652 35.10 9.56 45.46
N GLN A 653 35.13 10.32 46.55
CA GLN A 653 35.87 11.59 46.63
C GLN A 653 37.38 11.41 46.45
N LYS A 654 37.98 10.41 47.13
CA LYS A 654 39.42 10.10 46.99
C LYS A 654 39.76 9.65 45.57
N GLU A 655 38.95 8.79 44.98
CA GLU A 655 39.12 8.33 43.59
C GLU A 655 39.01 9.48 42.58
N LEU A 656 38.02 10.35 42.76
CA LEU A 656 37.85 11.54 41.94
C LEU A 656 39.04 12.52 42.08
N ALA A 657 39.53 12.75 43.31
CA ALA A 657 40.69 13.58 43.56
C ALA A 657 41.96 13.00 42.91
N ALA A 658 42.14 11.68 42.97
CA ALA A 658 43.23 10.99 42.29
C ALA A 658 43.13 11.14 40.76
N PHE A 659 41.92 11.02 40.20
CA PHE A 659 41.68 11.25 38.77
C PHE A 659 42.04 12.67 38.35
N ARG A 660 41.51 13.68 39.04
CA ARG A 660 41.80 15.11 38.75
C ARG A 660 43.27 15.46 38.90
N LYS A 661 43.98 14.82 39.83
CA LYS A 661 45.43 14.98 39.97
C LYS A 661 46.19 14.39 38.77
N LYS A 662 45.71 13.25 38.24
CA LYS A 662 46.35 12.56 37.11
C LYS A 662 46.05 13.23 35.76
N PHE A 663 44.83 13.77 35.61
CA PHE A 663 44.33 14.44 34.42
C PHE A 663 43.83 15.84 34.79
N PRO A 664 44.76 16.79 35.03
CA PRO A 664 44.37 18.16 35.29
C PRO A 664 43.77 18.75 34.02
N GLY A 665 42.48 19.09 34.06
CA GLY A 665 41.81 19.80 32.97
C GLY A 665 42.44 21.18 32.69
N ASP A 666 42.15 21.73 31.52
CA ASP A 666 42.59 23.06 31.07
C ASP A 666 41.42 23.71 30.32
N ASP A 667 40.76 24.69 30.97
CA ASP A 667 39.59 25.41 30.44
C ASP A 667 39.93 26.36 29.29
N LYS A 668 41.22 26.65 29.10
CA LYS A 668 41.75 27.51 28.03
C LYS A 668 42.35 26.71 26.90
N ALA A 669 42.26 25.39 26.92
CA ALA A 669 42.78 24.54 25.86
C ALA A 669 42.09 24.84 24.52
N PRO A 670 42.84 25.16 23.44
CA PRO A 670 42.24 25.52 22.15
C PRO A 670 41.54 24.35 21.44
N TRP A 671 41.78 23.11 21.89
CA TRP A 671 41.18 21.89 21.36
C TRP A 671 39.90 21.44 22.10
N LEU A 672 39.35 22.24 23.01
CA LEU A 672 38.06 21.92 23.65
C LEU A 672 36.91 21.89 22.63
N GLY A 673 35.93 21.02 22.89
CA GLY A 673 34.74 20.82 22.06
C GLY A 673 34.71 19.48 21.34
N ASP A 674 33.83 19.40 20.34
CA ASP A 674 33.60 18.20 19.53
C ASP A 674 34.43 18.27 18.24
N TRP A 675 34.98 17.13 17.82
CA TRP A 675 35.86 16.98 16.67
C TRP A 675 35.46 15.75 15.88
N THR A 676 35.25 15.86 14.57
CA THR A 676 34.80 14.75 13.71
C THR A 676 35.85 14.36 12.69
N ASN A 677 35.96 13.07 12.39
CA ASN A 677 36.83 12.60 11.29
C ASN A 677 36.18 12.75 9.89
N GLY A 678 34.94 13.25 9.81
CA GLY A 678 34.26 13.55 8.53
C GLY A 678 33.96 12.35 7.63
N LYS A 679 34.14 11.12 8.11
CA LYS A 679 33.77 9.90 7.37
C LYS A 679 32.24 9.77 7.37
N GLY A 680 31.64 9.15 6.35
CA GLY A 680 30.17 9.06 6.17
C GLY A 680 29.44 8.43 7.36
N GLU A 681 28.10 8.52 7.37
CA GLU A 681 27.25 8.28 8.55
C GLU A 681 27.56 7.01 9.36
N PHE A 682 28.00 5.91 8.76
CA PHE A 682 28.29 4.65 9.47
C PHE A 682 29.76 4.49 9.94
N GLN A 683 30.63 5.45 9.61
CA GLN A 683 32.08 5.41 9.90
C GLN A 683 32.58 6.67 10.62
N THR A 684 31.68 7.64 10.88
CA THR A 684 32.02 8.86 11.60
C THR A 684 32.43 8.56 13.04
N LEU A 685 33.56 9.14 13.45
CA LEU A 685 34.00 9.19 14.84
C LEU A 685 33.98 10.64 15.31
N VAL A 686 33.49 10.87 16.54
CA VAL A 686 33.51 12.17 17.20
C VAL A 686 34.36 12.08 18.47
N LEU A 687 35.43 12.86 18.55
CA LEU A 687 36.21 13.09 19.76
C LEU A 687 35.70 14.34 20.47
N ARG A 688 35.31 14.21 21.73
CA ARG A 688 34.89 15.30 22.62
C ARG A 688 35.92 15.52 23.72
N PHE A 689 36.40 16.74 23.88
CA PHE A 689 37.25 17.16 25.00
C PHE A 689 36.53 18.16 25.90
N ASN A 690 36.46 17.86 27.19
CA ASN A 690 35.88 18.72 28.22
C ASN A 690 36.98 19.42 29.03
N ALA A 691 36.70 20.63 29.50
CA ALA A 691 37.63 21.47 30.27
C ALA A 691 38.18 20.84 31.56
N ASP A 692 37.53 19.81 32.08
CA ASP A 692 37.89 19.14 33.35
C ASP A 692 38.84 17.95 33.19
N GLY A 693 39.38 17.72 31.98
CA GLY A 693 40.28 16.62 31.67
C GLY A 693 39.57 15.33 31.25
N SER A 694 38.23 15.32 31.22
CA SER A 694 37.43 14.22 30.67
C SER A 694 37.15 14.38 29.17
N GLY A 695 36.74 13.30 28.52
CA GLY A 695 36.34 13.30 27.13
C GLY A 695 35.58 12.03 26.72
N ALA A 696 35.23 11.95 25.43
CA ALA A 696 34.60 10.77 24.85
C ALA A 696 35.02 10.58 23.38
N LEU A 697 35.14 9.33 22.94
CA LEU A 697 35.29 8.94 21.54
C LEU A 697 33.99 8.26 21.10
N ILE A 698 33.09 9.01 20.48
CA ILE A 698 31.74 8.61 20.09
C ILE A 698 31.77 8.05 18.66
N THR A 699 31.11 6.92 18.42
CA THR A 699 30.89 6.37 17.09
C THR A 699 29.53 6.82 16.55
N ALA A 700 29.34 6.72 15.23
CA ALA A 700 28.04 6.82 14.57
C ALA A 700 26.90 6.02 15.22
N THR A 701 27.21 4.90 15.87
CA THR A 701 26.24 4.00 16.53
C THR A 701 25.98 4.36 18.00
N GLY A 702 26.58 5.43 18.52
CA GLY A 702 26.14 6.13 19.74
C GLY A 702 26.77 5.69 21.06
N ILE A 703 27.56 4.60 21.09
CA ILE A 703 28.30 4.21 22.31
C ILE A 703 29.74 4.67 22.15
N GLY A 704 30.09 5.73 22.89
CA GLY A 704 31.45 6.27 22.85
C GLY A 704 32.35 5.70 23.92
N ALA A 705 33.56 5.28 23.55
CA ALA A 705 34.61 4.90 24.49
C ALA A 705 34.98 6.11 25.36
N MET A 706 35.20 5.88 26.64
CA MET A 706 35.58 6.95 27.56
C MET A 706 37.02 7.38 27.30
N THR A 707 37.25 8.69 27.32
CA THR A 707 38.60 9.22 27.24
C THR A 707 38.90 10.15 28.42
N ALA A 708 40.16 10.19 28.83
CA ALA A 708 40.70 11.29 29.61
C ALA A 708 41.84 11.91 28.82
N TRP A 709 42.11 13.18 29.04
CA TRP A 709 43.20 13.84 28.36
C TRP A 709 44.03 14.65 29.35
N ARG A 710 45.31 14.82 29.02
CA ARG A 710 46.20 15.72 29.72
C ARG A 710 47.18 16.33 28.74
N ARG A 711 47.49 17.59 28.96
CA ARG A 711 48.48 18.32 28.18
C ARG A 711 49.89 17.83 28.49
N ASP A 712 50.76 17.78 27.49
CA ASP A 712 52.18 17.63 27.75
C ASP A 712 52.70 18.91 28.42
N PRO A 713 53.30 18.85 29.62
CA PRO A 713 53.81 20.03 30.30
C PRO A 713 54.90 20.77 29.51
N ASN A 714 55.57 20.12 28.56
CA ASN A 714 56.68 20.68 27.79
C ASN A 714 56.27 21.14 26.37
N GLU A 715 55.10 20.73 25.89
CA GLU A 715 54.67 21.01 24.51
C GLU A 715 53.22 21.48 24.45
N THR A 716 53.02 22.75 24.10
CA THR A 716 51.70 23.39 24.12
C THR A 716 50.71 22.81 23.11
N GLN A 717 51.18 22.05 22.11
CA GLN A 717 50.39 21.48 21.00
C GLN A 717 50.24 19.96 21.08
N ARG A 718 50.86 19.30 22.08
CA ARG A 718 50.75 17.85 22.29
C ARG A 718 49.94 17.52 23.52
N PHE A 719 49.13 16.49 23.41
CA PHE A 719 48.38 15.96 24.53
C PHE A 719 48.21 14.45 24.40
N ALA A 720 48.09 13.80 25.55
CA ALA A 720 47.86 12.37 25.64
C ALA A 720 46.37 12.13 25.87
N ILE A 721 45.78 11.24 25.07
CA ILE A 721 44.43 10.74 25.25
C ILE A 721 44.52 9.32 25.80
N HIS A 722 43.90 9.10 26.95
CA HIS A 722 43.85 7.81 27.61
C HIS A 722 42.46 7.21 27.40
N LEU A 723 42.40 6.01 26.84
CA LEU A 723 41.16 5.27 26.68
C LEU A 723 40.86 4.47 27.94
N PHE A 724 39.58 4.31 28.24
CA PHE A 724 39.12 3.51 29.35
C PHE A 724 38.04 2.54 28.90
N ASP A 725 38.10 1.32 29.45
CA ASP A 725 37.07 0.31 29.24
C ASP A 725 35.76 0.64 30.00
N ASP A 726 34.73 -0.18 29.81
CA ASP A 726 33.44 -0.06 30.48
C ASP A 726 33.51 -0.25 32.01
N ASN A 727 34.66 -0.71 32.53
CA ASN A 727 34.95 -0.83 33.95
C ASN A 727 35.70 0.39 34.51
N GLY A 728 36.00 1.39 33.68
CA GLY A 728 36.75 2.58 34.08
C GLY A 728 38.24 2.30 34.30
N LYS A 729 38.73 1.16 33.80
CA LYS A 729 40.15 0.81 33.80
C LYS A 729 40.80 1.44 32.57
N GLU A 730 41.90 2.12 32.80
CA GLU A 730 42.71 2.70 31.74
C GLU A 730 43.31 1.58 30.88
N GLU A 731 43.04 1.61 29.58
CA GLU A 731 43.73 0.75 28.63
C GLU A 731 45.19 1.21 28.54
N ALA A 732 46.12 0.27 28.41
CA ALA A 732 47.56 0.51 28.60
C ALA A 732 48.20 1.50 27.59
N GLN A 733 47.42 2.05 26.65
CA GLN A 733 47.92 2.88 25.57
C GLN A 733 47.37 4.31 25.66
N ALA A 734 48.26 5.25 25.99
CA ALA A 734 48.02 6.66 25.73
C ALA A 734 48.17 6.90 24.21
N LEU A 735 47.15 7.47 23.59
CA LEU A 735 47.20 7.94 22.21
C LEU A 735 47.77 9.34 22.19
N GLU A 736 48.79 9.55 21.38
CA GLU A 736 49.32 10.90 21.14
C GLU A 736 48.41 11.64 20.17
N ALA A 737 48.03 12.85 20.57
CA ALA A 737 47.30 13.77 19.72
C ALA A 737 48.10 15.06 19.53
N ASP A 738 48.33 15.40 18.26
CA ASP A 738 48.99 16.64 17.86
C ASP A 738 47.91 17.61 17.32
N TRP A 739 47.83 18.82 17.88
CA TRP A 739 47.00 19.89 17.33
C TRP A 739 47.78 20.71 16.30
N LYS A 740 47.36 20.66 15.02
CA LYS A 740 48.02 21.35 13.92
C LYS A 740 47.00 22.01 13.00
N ASN A 741 47.13 23.31 12.73
CA ASN A 741 46.33 24.01 11.71
C ASN A 741 44.80 23.79 11.78
N GLY A 742 44.23 23.73 13.00
CA GLY A 742 42.79 23.54 13.17
C GLY A 742 42.31 22.08 13.03
N THR A 743 43.23 21.11 12.99
CA THR A 743 42.93 19.67 13.05
C THR A 743 43.62 18.99 14.23
N ILE A 744 43.09 17.85 14.66
CA ILE A 744 43.69 16.97 15.65
C ILE A 744 44.11 15.68 14.95
N GLU A 745 45.40 15.36 14.99
CA GLU A 745 45.93 14.10 14.48
C GLU A 745 46.07 13.11 15.63
N LEU A 746 45.23 12.07 15.63
CA LEU A 746 45.27 10.99 16.61
C LEU A 746 46.15 9.85 16.10
N LYS A 747 47.28 9.60 16.76
CA LYS A 747 48.17 8.46 16.45
C LYS A 747 47.68 7.21 17.18
N LEU A 748 47.05 6.30 16.44
CA LEU A 748 46.71 4.94 16.88
C LEU A 748 47.89 4.00 16.58
N PRO A 749 48.01 2.84 17.27
CA PRO A 749 49.14 1.91 17.07
C PRO A 749 49.44 1.54 15.61
N ASN A 750 48.43 1.51 14.74
CA ASN A 750 48.58 1.09 13.33
C ASN A 750 48.11 2.13 12.30
N ARG A 751 47.67 3.33 12.70
CA ARG A 751 47.17 4.36 11.77
C ARG A 751 47.13 5.75 12.42
N VAL A 752 47.08 6.79 11.58
CA VAL A 752 46.76 8.15 12.02
C VAL A 752 45.34 8.48 11.58
N GLU A 753 44.52 8.97 12.51
CA GLU A 753 43.17 9.48 12.23
C GLU A 753 43.16 11.00 12.43
N THR A 754 42.68 11.73 11.42
CA THR A 754 42.60 13.20 11.48
C THR A 754 41.18 13.62 11.79
N PHE A 755 41.02 14.48 12.80
CA PHE A 755 39.76 15.05 13.20
C PHE A 755 39.74 16.55 12.92
N GLN A 756 38.62 17.04 12.43
CA GLN A 756 38.36 18.45 12.18
C GLN A 756 37.30 18.93 13.16
N ARG A 757 37.47 20.15 13.68
CA ARG A 757 36.41 20.79 14.45
C ARG A 757 35.24 21.04 13.49
N PRO A 758 34.02 20.58 13.79
CA PRO A 758 32.85 20.97 13.03
C PRO A 758 32.82 22.50 12.96
N ALA A 759 32.47 23.05 11.80
CA ALA A 759 32.12 24.46 11.76
C ALA A 759 31.04 24.69 12.84
N PRO A 760 31.15 25.75 13.66
CA PRO A 760 30.07 26.06 14.59
C PRO A 760 28.76 26.09 13.80
N PRO A 761 27.68 25.49 14.32
CA PRO A 761 26.38 25.56 13.65
C PRO A 761 26.10 27.03 13.35
N ARG A 762 25.88 27.32 12.05
CA ARG A 762 25.55 28.68 11.60
C ARG A 762 24.17 29.08 12.08
#